data_AF-A0A4S4BNY9-F1
#
_entry.id   AF-A0A4S4BNY9-F1
#
_cell.length_a   1.000
_cell.length_b   1.000
_cell.length_c   1.000
_cell.angle_alpha   90.00
_cell.angle_beta   90.00
_cell.angle_gamma   90.00
#
_symmetry.space_group_name_H-M   'P 1'
#
loop_
_entity.id
_entity.type
_entity.pdbx_description
1 polymer ?
#
loop_
_entity_poly.entity_id
_entity_poly.type
_entity_poly.pdbx_seq_one_letter_code
_entity_poly.pdbx_strand_id
1 'polypeptide(L)'
;MERGEKLYALTHQGPRKLTSSFRNGTKPLFRVTTSRGFTVDVTMDHKMGVLRNGAVATAPLRDLAIDSETLLLLGNGLEDVPCVQLQAKPYSRSVMSTTLNEAITLPGQLDERLAYLLGYFYGDGYVHWGRKVNWEAPKAIKLATADDHPAIRDRLENLVRELFGIDPIVENGDGACKNVVVYSRLLIDWLENNELLKGRSEEIRVPEKIFRSRSSVMGAFVAGYFDADGCDRGSKGGYGFDSVSRGMLRDIQQLLAVNGIMSHIHTTDRSSQGWRTIHRLIVTGAEFKERMFRFIRLSGKANGAAGHRNHGNGYPREVWGSLEIPGTYYQGVWDSTKSRISYRALSRVKDRLQSDGQVALAERIDHLLNVVPDRIVSIEPLGTSDVYDFEVDDVHMLCGNGFYTSNSRRGALMLMMNDWHPDVVDFITVKQTMGQVTNANLSVCVSNGFMKAVKEDLDWELVFPDTKDPEYDELWDGDLDKWKKAGKPVIPYRTVRARDVWNTIIESAWKSAEPGVVFMEYYNQMSNSWYFNPIICTNPCGEQGLPAWGVCNLSAINLSRFYDAEKHDVAWEELGKVVRYSTRFLDNVIDKTPYHFPENEANQKKERRVGLGTMGLAELMIRLEVRYGSPESLEFLDKLYGFMAKEAYLASTEIAAEKGSFQAFEAEPFLQSGFMQNMHEVYPEVTEAIRANGMRNVTVITQAPTGSTGTMVGTSTGIEPYFAFEYFRQSRLGFDKQLVPIAQEWKDAHAGEELPEWFVTAMDLSAKDHIRTQAVIQRWVDSSISKTANCPADFTVEETAELYELAFELGCKGVTIYRDGSRDVQVLSTAKDEKKEAGANAAAVEAEESAEAAPAAEASSAAAATSARAASGDAATLGSLAESLPVKATPQQIGVFDKQYKKRPKVLRGATYKFNTPFGMAYITVNDLEGTPGEIFLNVGKAGSDVFAMAEALGRVCSLFLRYGDHGNKVQLLVKHLKGIGGSGAVGFGPNRVESIADAVAKALELHADLLAEEEQSAASEAPIAAASGPFSVLNDHGPGAQANGSSHGSGSLAPYTSKDFCPSCGSASLLNVEGCKTCANCGYSKC
;
A
#
# COMPACT_ATOMS: atom_id res chain seq x y z
N MET A 1 -25.91 14.93 6.06
CA MET A 1 -26.22 14.73 4.62
C MET A 1 -27.72 14.84 4.33
N GLU A 2 -28.61 14.15 5.06
CA GLU A 2 -30.07 14.13 4.83
C GLU A 2 -30.78 15.50 4.72
N ARG A 3 -30.14 16.60 5.16
CA ARG A 3 -30.64 17.99 5.05
C ARG A 3 -30.09 18.79 3.85
N GLY A 4 -29.35 18.15 2.94
CA GLY A 4 -28.67 18.81 1.82
C GLY A 4 -27.40 19.60 2.20
N GLU A 5 -27.00 19.57 3.47
CA GLU A 5 -25.80 20.22 3.99
C GLU A 5 -24.52 19.62 3.37
N LYS A 6 -23.68 20.48 2.75
CA LYS A 6 -22.36 20.12 2.23
C LYS A 6 -21.41 19.86 3.41
N LEU A 7 -21.19 18.59 3.74
CA LEU A 7 -20.25 18.16 4.77
C LEU A 7 -18.82 18.05 4.22
N TYR A 8 -17.85 18.40 5.06
CA TYR A 8 -16.42 18.34 4.75
C TYR A 8 -15.68 17.59 5.86
N ALA A 9 -14.71 16.74 5.50
CA ALA A 9 -13.72 16.23 6.43
C ALA A 9 -12.51 17.17 6.45
N LEU A 10 -12.00 17.51 7.64
CA LEU A 10 -10.73 18.20 7.76
C LEU A 10 -9.58 17.17 7.65
N THR A 11 -8.75 17.33 6.62
CA THR A 11 -7.59 16.46 6.37
C THR A 11 -6.29 17.23 6.63
N HIS A 12 -5.16 16.51 6.61
CA HIS A 12 -3.83 17.13 6.66
C HIS A 12 -3.50 18.00 5.44
N GLN A 13 -4.28 17.88 4.35
CA GLN A 13 -4.26 18.72 3.13
C GLN A 13 -5.42 19.74 3.11
N GLY A 14 -6.06 19.98 4.26
CA GLY A 14 -7.16 20.92 4.42
C GLY A 14 -8.55 20.28 4.30
N PRO A 15 -9.62 21.07 4.22
CA PRO A 15 -10.97 20.54 4.03
C PRO A 15 -11.07 19.76 2.71
N ARG A 16 -11.72 18.60 2.76
CA ARG A 16 -12.15 17.83 1.59
C ARG A 16 -13.65 17.57 1.68
N LYS A 17 -14.35 17.72 0.57
CA LYS A 17 -15.79 17.43 0.47
C LYS A 17 -16.01 15.94 0.70
N LEU A 18 -17.03 15.56 1.47
CA LEU A 18 -17.47 14.16 1.52
C LEU A 18 -18.19 13.82 0.21
N THR A 19 -17.78 12.75 -0.46
CA THR A 19 -18.42 12.25 -1.68
C THR A 19 -19.50 11.21 -1.36
N SER A 20 -19.16 10.24 -0.51
CA SER A 20 -20.04 9.17 -0.05
C SER A 20 -20.05 9.06 1.47
N SER A 21 -21.11 8.49 2.04
CA SER A 21 -21.13 8.02 3.43
C SER A 21 -21.90 6.72 3.58
N PHE A 22 -21.33 5.75 4.27
CA PHE A 22 -21.90 4.42 4.46
C PHE A 22 -22.17 4.17 5.95
N ARG A 23 -23.43 3.90 6.33
CA ARG A 23 -23.78 3.60 7.72
C ARG A 23 -23.40 2.16 8.04
N ASN A 24 -22.35 2.00 8.85
CA ASN A 24 -21.84 0.71 9.33
C ASN A 24 -22.61 0.16 10.55
N GLY A 25 -23.80 0.70 10.82
CA GLY A 25 -24.67 0.35 11.94
C GLY A 25 -24.14 0.78 13.32
N THR A 26 -24.85 0.35 14.36
CA THR A 26 -24.51 0.64 15.76
C THR A 26 -23.37 -0.25 16.25
N LYS A 27 -22.23 0.34 16.63
CA LYS A 27 -21.04 -0.38 17.12
C LYS A 27 -20.55 0.18 18.47
N PRO A 28 -19.85 -0.62 19.29
CA PRO A 28 -19.17 -0.12 20.49
C PRO A 28 -18.05 0.87 20.16
N LEU A 29 -18.00 1.99 20.89
CA LEU A 29 -16.96 3.02 20.77
C LEU A 29 -16.02 3.01 21.99
N PHE A 30 -14.76 3.35 21.71
CA PHE A 30 -13.69 3.45 22.68
C PHE A 30 -12.92 4.75 22.45
N ARG A 31 -12.67 5.50 23.53
CA ARG A 31 -11.82 6.69 23.55
C ARG A 31 -10.38 6.27 23.77
N VAL A 32 -9.52 6.53 22.80
CA VAL A 32 -8.07 6.34 22.91
C VAL A 32 -7.44 7.67 23.30
N THR A 33 -6.65 7.69 24.38
CA THR A 33 -5.89 8.87 24.83
C THR A 33 -4.40 8.64 24.69
N THR A 34 -3.65 9.61 24.17
CA THR A 34 -2.18 9.57 24.10
C THR A 34 -1.48 10.33 25.23
N SER A 35 -0.17 10.10 25.39
CA SER A 35 0.66 10.75 26.42
C SER A 35 0.75 12.28 26.29
N ARG A 36 0.46 12.84 25.11
CA ARG A 36 0.37 14.28 24.85
C ARG A 36 -1.05 14.85 24.97
N GLY A 37 -2.04 14.03 25.30
CA GLY A 37 -3.43 14.44 25.53
C GLY A 37 -4.33 14.48 24.29
N PHE A 38 -3.84 14.06 23.11
CA PHE A 38 -4.68 13.82 21.94
C PHE A 38 -5.69 12.71 22.26
N THR A 39 -6.91 12.83 21.73
CA THR A 39 -7.97 11.83 21.93
C THR A 39 -8.83 11.62 20.69
N VAL A 40 -9.04 10.36 20.32
CA VAL A 40 -9.94 9.95 19.23
C VAL A 40 -10.90 8.87 19.74
N ASP A 41 -12.14 8.90 19.25
CA ASP A 41 -13.21 7.98 19.64
C ASP A 41 -13.50 7.06 18.43
N VAL A 42 -13.27 5.75 18.59
CA VAL A 42 -13.19 4.78 17.49
C VAL A 42 -13.74 3.40 17.87
N THR A 43 -13.99 2.54 16.88
CA THR A 43 -14.30 1.11 17.10
C THR A 43 -13.03 0.29 17.28
N MET A 44 -13.18 -0.93 17.84
CA MET A 44 -12.08 -1.91 17.98
C MET A 44 -11.42 -2.31 16.65
N ASP A 45 -12.13 -2.19 15.53
CA ASP A 45 -11.63 -2.55 14.19
C ASP A 45 -10.94 -1.38 13.46
N HIS A 46 -11.01 -0.17 14.03
CA HIS A 46 -10.51 1.04 13.37
C HIS A 46 -8.98 1.03 13.25
N LYS A 47 -8.47 1.35 12.05
CA LYS A 47 -7.06 1.22 11.68
C LYS A 47 -6.23 2.43 12.14
N MET A 48 -5.59 2.27 13.28
CA MET A 48 -4.63 3.21 13.85
C MET A 48 -3.27 3.09 13.13
N GLY A 49 -2.63 4.21 12.83
CA GLY A 49 -1.25 4.25 12.35
C GLY A 49 -0.25 3.80 13.41
N VAL A 50 0.71 2.96 13.03
CA VAL A 50 1.76 2.40 13.91
C VAL A 50 3.08 2.32 13.17
N LEU A 51 4.19 2.15 13.88
CA LEU A 51 5.45 1.70 13.29
C LEU A 51 5.60 0.20 13.44
N ARG A 52 6.02 -0.50 12.38
CA ARG A 52 6.44 -1.91 12.43
C ARG A 52 7.73 -2.07 11.61
N ASN A 53 8.77 -2.64 12.20
CA ASN A 53 10.09 -2.83 11.58
C ASN A 53 10.67 -1.55 10.95
N GLY A 54 10.45 -0.40 11.60
CA GLY A 54 10.85 0.92 11.12
C GLY A 54 9.95 1.59 10.07
N ALA A 55 9.01 0.86 9.47
CA ALA A 55 8.08 1.39 8.46
C ALA A 55 6.73 1.83 9.06
N VAL A 56 6.06 2.78 8.39
CA VAL A 56 4.68 3.19 8.70
C VAL A 56 3.70 2.10 8.25
N ALA A 57 2.86 1.64 9.16
CA ALA A 57 1.84 0.62 8.94
C ALA A 57 0.54 0.99 9.67
N THR A 58 -0.49 0.14 9.58
CA THR A 58 -1.72 0.27 10.38
C THR A 58 -2.07 -1.01 11.11
N ALA A 59 -2.59 -0.90 12.32
CA ALA A 59 -3.18 -2.00 13.08
C ALA A 59 -4.60 -1.59 13.57
N PRO A 60 -5.57 -2.52 13.65
CA PRO A 60 -6.85 -2.23 14.28
C PRO A 60 -6.66 -1.99 15.79
N LEU A 61 -7.49 -1.15 16.43
CA LEU A 61 -7.35 -0.82 17.85
C LEU A 61 -7.29 -2.05 18.77
N ARG A 62 -8.04 -3.11 18.46
CA ARG A 62 -8.03 -4.39 19.21
C ARG A 62 -6.66 -5.09 19.29
N ASP A 63 -5.75 -4.78 18.37
CA ASP A 63 -4.38 -5.31 18.35
C ASP A 63 -3.41 -4.42 19.18
N LEU A 64 -3.91 -3.34 19.81
CA LEU A 64 -3.13 -2.35 20.55
C LEU A 64 -3.55 -2.28 22.02
N ALA A 65 -2.56 -2.35 22.90
CA ALA A 65 -2.71 -2.17 24.35
C ALA A 65 -2.34 -0.75 24.80
N ILE A 66 -2.61 -0.43 26.07
CA ILE A 66 -1.94 0.68 26.77
C ILE A 66 -0.41 0.48 26.65
N ASP A 67 0.33 1.59 26.62
CA ASP A 67 1.78 1.67 26.32
C ASP A 67 2.19 1.34 24.87
N SER A 68 1.26 0.95 23.97
CA SER A 68 1.56 0.85 22.53
C SER A 68 1.82 2.22 21.91
N GLU A 69 2.66 2.28 20.87
CA GLU A 69 2.85 3.50 20.08
C GLU A 69 1.89 3.57 18.90
N THR A 70 1.23 4.72 18.76
CA THR A 70 0.43 5.11 17.60
C THR A 70 1.05 6.35 16.96
N LEU A 71 0.80 6.55 15.67
CA LEU A 71 1.29 7.71 14.92
C LEU A 71 0.28 8.85 14.97
N LEU A 72 0.76 10.05 15.32
CA LEU A 72 0.06 11.31 15.13
C LEU A 72 0.48 11.92 13.79
N LEU A 73 -0.46 12.47 13.04
CA LEU A 73 -0.23 13.09 11.73
C LEU A 73 -0.02 14.60 11.90
N LEU A 74 1.07 15.12 11.33
CA LEU A 74 1.34 16.55 11.18
C LEU A 74 1.06 16.97 9.73
N GLY A 75 0.45 18.15 9.57
CA GLY A 75 0.31 18.81 8.27
C GLY A 75 1.43 19.83 8.02
N ASN A 76 1.53 20.31 6.78
CA ASN A 76 2.50 21.32 6.35
C ASN A 76 1.94 22.76 6.39
N GLY A 77 0.73 22.96 6.93
CA GLY A 77 -0.05 24.18 6.73
C GLY A 77 -0.93 24.13 5.48
N LEU A 78 -1.76 25.16 5.31
CA LEU A 78 -2.81 25.32 4.32
C LEU A 78 -2.73 26.74 3.76
N GLU A 79 -2.03 26.93 2.64
CA GLU A 79 -1.83 28.25 2.06
C GLU A 79 -2.91 28.57 1.00
N ASP A 80 -3.18 27.64 0.08
CA ASP A 80 -4.13 27.78 -1.04
C ASP A 80 -5.61 27.58 -0.66
N VAL A 81 -6.02 28.07 0.51
CA VAL A 81 -7.43 27.99 0.99
C VAL A 81 -8.07 29.38 0.97
N PRO A 82 -9.20 29.59 0.25
CA PRO A 82 -9.85 30.89 0.17
C PRO A 82 -10.41 31.33 1.54
N CYS A 83 -10.45 32.66 1.78
CA CYS A 83 -11.01 33.20 3.01
C CYS A 83 -12.50 32.85 3.17
N VAL A 84 -12.89 32.42 4.38
CA VAL A 84 -14.28 32.06 4.67
C VAL A 84 -15.16 33.32 4.60
N GLN A 85 -16.18 33.27 3.73
CA GLN A 85 -17.13 34.36 3.57
C GLN A 85 -18.06 34.46 4.79
N LEU A 86 -18.43 35.69 5.16
CA LEU A 86 -19.28 36.03 6.30
C LEU A 86 -20.53 36.76 5.84
N GLN A 87 -21.61 36.70 6.63
CA GLN A 87 -22.85 37.39 6.31
C GLN A 87 -22.69 38.91 6.52
N ALA A 88 -22.33 39.64 5.46
CA ALA A 88 -22.07 41.09 5.53
C ALA A 88 -23.31 41.98 5.70
N LYS A 89 -24.54 41.42 5.64
CA LYS A 89 -25.78 42.20 5.69
C LYS A 89 -26.22 42.44 7.14
N PRO A 90 -26.23 43.70 7.64
CA PRO A 90 -26.90 44.02 8.90
C PRO A 90 -28.42 43.90 8.78
N TYR A 91 -29.05 43.68 9.93
CA TYR A 91 -30.49 43.70 10.17
C TYR A 91 -31.22 44.90 9.53
N SER A 92 -32.40 44.66 8.96
CA SER A 92 -33.26 45.70 8.38
C SER A 92 -33.90 46.57 9.47
N ARG A 93 -33.48 47.84 9.51
CA ARG A 93 -33.88 48.82 10.54
C ARG A 93 -35.40 48.93 10.72
N SER A 94 -35.88 48.68 11.95
CA SER A 94 -37.23 49.06 12.38
C SER A 94 -37.42 50.58 12.33
N VAL A 95 -38.58 51.01 11.79
CA VAL A 95 -38.97 52.41 11.57
C VAL A 95 -38.94 53.25 12.86
N MET A 96 -39.06 52.63 14.04
CA MET A 96 -39.08 53.31 15.34
C MET A 96 -37.71 53.43 16.02
N SER A 97 -36.60 53.03 15.38
CA SER A 97 -35.25 53.21 15.95
C SER A 97 -34.77 54.65 15.86
N THR A 98 -34.43 55.25 17.00
CA THR A 98 -33.77 56.56 17.10
C THR A 98 -32.33 56.54 16.59
N THR A 99 -31.72 57.73 16.47
CA THR A 99 -30.43 58.03 15.81
C THR A 99 -29.17 57.57 16.55
N LEU A 100 -29.28 56.79 17.64
CA LEU A 100 -28.15 56.33 18.45
C LEU A 100 -27.53 54.98 17.99
N ASN A 101 -27.93 54.48 16.83
CA ASN A 101 -27.29 53.33 16.17
C ASN A 101 -26.56 53.85 14.93
N GLU A 102 -25.23 53.98 15.03
CA GLU A 102 -24.37 54.52 13.97
C GLU A 102 -24.16 53.53 12.82
N ALA A 103 -23.66 54.03 11.69
CA ALA A 103 -23.38 53.23 10.50
C ALA A 103 -22.07 52.44 10.67
N ILE A 104 -22.15 51.24 11.22
CA ILE A 104 -20.99 50.35 11.39
C ILE A 104 -20.64 49.61 10.09
N THR A 105 -19.36 49.35 9.90
CA THR A 105 -18.85 48.39 8.91
C THR A 105 -18.99 46.96 9.47
N LEU A 106 -19.27 45.99 8.61
CA LEU A 106 -19.28 44.56 8.95
C LEU A 106 -18.46 43.77 7.92
N PRO A 107 -17.35 43.11 8.30
CA PRO A 107 -16.51 42.37 7.36
C PRO A 107 -17.26 41.27 6.61
N GLY A 108 -17.13 41.24 5.28
CA GLY A 108 -17.68 40.16 4.46
C GLY A 108 -16.83 38.88 4.43
N GLN A 109 -15.64 38.89 5.03
CA GLN A 109 -14.69 37.77 5.00
C GLN A 109 -13.94 37.66 6.34
N LEU A 110 -13.53 36.44 6.67
CA LEU A 110 -12.70 36.12 7.83
C LEU A 110 -11.21 36.26 7.47
N ASP A 111 -10.67 37.47 7.67
CA ASP A 111 -9.25 37.80 7.47
C ASP A 111 -8.42 37.63 8.76
N GLU A 112 -7.11 37.81 8.64
CA GLU A 112 -6.15 37.73 9.75
C GLU A 112 -6.42 38.77 10.86
N ARG A 113 -6.97 39.96 10.53
CA ARG A 113 -7.23 41.03 11.50
C ARG A 113 -8.43 40.68 12.37
N LEU A 114 -9.53 40.25 11.74
CA LEU A 114 -10.72 39.77 12.44
C LEU A 114 -10.41 38.50 13.24
N ALA A 115 -9.65 37.55 12.68
CA ALA A 115 -9.27 36.34 13.39
C ALA A 115 -8.42 36.61 14.64
N TYR A 116 -7.45 37.53 14.60
CA TYR A 116 -6.69 37.95 15.79
C TYR A 116 -7.60 38.58 16.85
N LEU A 117 -8.50 39.48 16.46
CA LEU A 117 -9.44 40.11 17.39
C LEU A 117 -10.40 39.09 18.04
N LEU A 118 -10.89 38.12 17.26
CA LEU A 118 -11.69 36.99 17.77
C LEU A 118 -10.89 36.12 18.73
N GLY A 119 -9.63 35.82 18.42
CA GLY A 119 -8.72 35.06 19.30
C GLY A 119 -8.58 35.73 20.66
N TYR A 120 -8.32 37.04 20.66
CA TYR A 120 -8.19 37.82 21.90
C TYR A 120 -9.53 37.88 22.68
N PHE A 121 -10.65 38.09 21.98
CA PHE A 121 -11.99 38.03 22.57
C PHE A 121 -12.27 36.66 23.22
N TYR A 122 -11.85 35.55 22.61
CA TYR A 122 -12.03 34.21 23.16
C TYR A 122 -11.17 33.92 24.40
N GLY A 123 -10.08 34.68 24.63
CA GLY A 123 -9.35 34.72 25.91
C GLY A 123 -9.96 35.72 26.90
N ASP A 124 -9.41 36.93 26.96
CA ASP A 124 -9.72 37.99 27.94
C ASP A 124 -10.99 38.82 27.62
N GLY A 125 -11.80 38.40 26.65
CA GLY A 125 -13.04 39.07 26.27
C GLY A 125 -14.33 38.54 26.91
N TYR A 126 -15.34 39.40 27.07
CA TYR A 126 -16.69 39.00 27.47
C TYR A 126 -17.79 39.91 26.91
N VAL A 127 -19.00 39.37 26.80
CA VAL A 127 -20.21 40.15 26.48
C VAL A 127 -20.74 40.80 27.75
N HIS A 128 -20.88 42.12 27.76
CA HIS A 128 -21.47 42.89 28.84
C HIS A 128 -22.97 43.06 28.62
N TRP A 129 -23.76 42.58 29.58
CA TRP A 129 -25.22 42.58 29.56
C TRP A 129 -25.78 43.77 30.35
N GLY A 130 -26.76 44.47 29.77
CA GLY A 130 -27.43 45.61 30.39
C GLY A 130 -28.85 45.26 30.84
N ARG A 131 -29.22 45.67 32.04
CA ARG A 131 -30.60 45.57 32.55
C ARG A 131 -31.52 46.61 31.92
N LYS A 132 -32.63 46.15 31.36
CA LYS A 132 -33.89 46.89 31.26
C LYS A 132 -34.85 46.38 32.33
N VAL A 133 -35.93 47.14 32.59
CA VAL A 133 -36.81 46.98 33.76
C VAL A 133 -37.19 45.52 34.09
N ASN A 134 -37.51 44.71 33.07
CA ASN A 134 -37.94 43.31 33.25
C ASN A 134 -37.03 42.27 32.52
N TRP A 135 -35.92 42.68 31.90
CA TRP A 135 -35.06 41.76 31.11
C TRP A 135 -33.63 42.29 30.90
N GLU A 136 -32.68 41.37 30.73
CA GLU A 136 -31.29 41.67 30.37
C GLU A 136 -31.07 41.49 28.87
N ALA A 137 -30.22 42.32 28.27
CA ALA A 137 -29.89 42.30 26.84
C ALA A 137 -28.40 42.60 26.62
N PRO A 138 -27.77 42.08 25.55
CA PRO A 138 -26.36 42.37 25.27
C PRO A 138 -26.20 43.85 24.92
N LYS A 139 -25.19 44.51 25.51
CA LYS A 139 -24.96 45.96 25.39
C LYS A 139 -23.60 46.31 24.78
N ALA A 140 -22.56 45.55 25.11
CA ALA A 140 -21.19 45.80 24.63
C ALA A 140 -20.35 44.53 24.64
N ILE A 141 -19.26 44.54 23.87
CA ILE A 141 -18.13 43.64 24.07
C ILE A 141 -17.10 44.38 24.96
N LYS A 142 -16.51 43.68 25.93
CA LYS A 142 -15.36 44.17 26.70
C LYS A 142 -14.17 43.24 26.49
N LEU A 143 -13.00 43.80 26.27
CA LEU A 143 -11.72 43.10 26.16
C LEU A 143 -10.82 43.59 27.30
N ALA A 144 -10.50 42.74 28.27
CA ALA A 144 -9.55 43.10 29.33
C ALA A 144 -8.12 43.11 28.77
N THR A 145 -7.33 44.11 29.17
CA THR A 145 -5.93 44.29 28.75
C THR A 145 -5.08 44.67 29.96
N ALA A 146 -3.91 44.06 30.10
CA ALA A 146 -3.00 44.34 31.21
C ALA A 146 -2.19 45.63 30.96
N ASP A 147 -1.96 46.42 32.01
CA ASP A 147 -1.31 47.74 31.89
C ASP A 147 0.20 47.69 31.55
N ASP A 148 0.84 46.52 31.70
CA ASP A 148 2.23 46.27 31.31
C ASP A 148 2.40 45.97 29.80
N HIS A 149 1.30 45.72 29.07
CA HIS A 149 1.29 45.47 27.62
C HIS A 149 0.46 46.51 26.83
N PRO A 150 0.74 47.83 26.94
CA PRO A 150 -0.08 48.88 26.32
C PRO A 150 -0.21 48.75 24.80
N ALA A 151 0.84 48.28 24.11
CA ALA A 151 0.82 48.08 22.66
C ALA A 151 -0.22 47.04 22.18
N ILE A 152 -0.64 46.11 23.04
CA ILE A 152 -1.73 45.16 22.73
C ILE A 152 -3.08 45.90 22.77
N ARG A 153 -3.32 46.74 23.79
CA ARG A 153 -4.51 47.58 23.90
C ARG A 153 -4.63 48.54 22.71
N ASP A 154 -3.56 49.29 22.42
CA ASP A 154 -3.54 50.28 21.33
C ASP A 154 -3.87 49.64 19.97
N ARG A 155 -3.42 48.40 19.77
CA ARG A 155 -3.74 47.60 18.59
C ARG A 155 -5.19 47.11 18.55
N LEU A 156 -5.74 46.66 19.67
CA LEU A 156 -7.16 46.27 19.76
C LEU A 156 -8.07 47.47 19.48
N GLU A 157 -7.70 48.66 19.97
CA GLU A 157 -8.41 49.91 19.64
C GLU A 157 -8.39 50.20 18.13
N ASN A 158 -7.22 50.10 17.49
CA ASN A 158 -7.09 50.30 16.04
C ASN A 158 -7.86 49.24 15.22
N LEU A 159 -7.80 47.97 15.62
CA LEU A 159 -8.52 46.88 14.95
C LEU A 159 -10.03 47.06 14.99
N VAL A 160 -10.60 47.54 16.11
CA VAL A 160 -12.04 47.82 16.21
C VAL A 160 -12.45 48.97 15.29
N ARG A 161 -11.62 50.03 15.19
CA ARG A 161 -11.84 51.15 14.26
C ARG A 161 -11.74 50.71 12.80
N GLU A 162 -10.70 49.94 12.43
CA GLU A 162 -10.50 49.45 11.06
C GLU A 162 -11.58 48.47 10.58
N LEU A 163 -11.97 47.50 11.43
CA LEU A 163 -12.89 46.43 11.04
C LEU A 163 -14.35 46.86 11.05
N PHE A 164 -14.74 47.75 11.98
CA PHE A 164 -16.15 48.07 12.24
C PHE A 164 -16.50 49.55 12.15
N GLY A 165 -15.52 50.46 12.04
CA GLY A 165 -15.77 51.91 12.05
C GLY A 165 -16.25 52.44 13.40
N ILE A 166 -16.01 51.71 14.49
CA ILE A 166 -16.43 52.07 15.86
C ILE A 166 -15.20 52.60 16.62
N ASP A 167 -15.32 53.76 17.27
CA ASP A 167 -14.34 54.21 18.27
C ASP A 167 -14.64 53.54 19.62
N PRO A 168 -13.75 52.67 20.14
CA PRO A 168 -13.97 52.01 21.43
C PRO A 168 -13.64 52.94 22.61
N ILE A 169 -14.26 52.67 23.76
CA ILE A 169 -14.03 53.41 25.01
C ILE A 169 -13.10 52.59 25.90
N VAL A 170 -12.02 53.20 26.41
CA VAL A 170 -11.14 52.57 27.40
C VAL A 170 -11.64 52.90 28.81
N GLU A 171 -12.07 51.87 29.54
CA GLU A 171 -12.45 51.96 30.95
C GLU A 171 -11.39 51.31 31.86
N ASN A 172 -11.31 51.72 33.12
CA ASN A 172 -10.55 50.97 34.12
C ASN A 172 -11.22 49.61 34.37
N GLY A 173 -10.42 48.56 34.58
CA GLY A 173 -10.87 47.23 34.97
C GLY A 173 -10.55 46.89 36.42
N ASP A 174 -10.69 45.61 36.76
CA ASP A 174 -10.29 45.09 38.06
C ASP A 174 -8.76 44.89 38.11
N GLY A 175 -8.10 45.47 39.11
CA GLY A 175 -6.64 45.38 39.28
C GLY A 175 -5.85 46.27 38.32
N ALA A 176 -4.70 45.80 37.85
CA ALA A 176 -3.79 46.51 36.94
C ALA A 176 -4.18 46.30 35.46
N CYS A 177 -5.47 46.45 35.16
CA CYS A 177 -6.07 46.13 33.87
C CYS A 177 -7.00 47.24 33.39
N LYS A 178 -7.12 47.40 32.07
CA LYS A 178 -8.09 48.29 31.41
C LYS A 178 -8.96 47.50 30.43
N ASN A 179 -10.24 47.86 30.35
CA ASN A 179 -11.18 47.28 29.41
C ASN A 179 -11.28 48.13 28.16
N VAL A 180 -11.02 47.56 26.98
CA VAL A 180 -11.45 48.15 25.69
C VAL A 180 -12.92 47.77 25.49
N VAL A 181 -13.81 48.76 25.42
CA VAL A 181 -15.27 48.56 25.43
C VAL A 181 -15.88 49.00 24.09
N VAL A 182 -16.53 48.06 23.42
CA VAL A 182 -17.17 48.25 22.11
C VAL A 182 -18.68 48.24 22.28
N TYR A 183 -19.30 49.43 22.31
CA TYR A 183 -20.74 49.61 22.47
C TYR A 183 -21.51 49.43 21.15
N SER A 184 -21.59 48.20 20.64
CA SER A 184 -22.44 47.88 19.49
C SER A 184 -23.21 46.58 19.70
N ARG A 185 -24.54 46.68 19.72
CA ARG A 185 -25.41 45.51 19.65
C ARG A 185 -25.38 44.87 18.26
N LEU A 186 -25.35 45.67 17.19
CA LEU A 186 -25.32 45.16 15.82
C LEU A 186 -24.09 44.27 15.56
N LEU A 187 -22.95 44.57 16.21
CA LEU A 187 -21.76 43.71 16.18
C LEU A 187 -21.98 42.37 16.89
N ILE A 188 -22.65 42.37 18.05
CA ILE A 188 -22.94 41.15 18.82
C ILE A 188 -23.94 40.27 18.07
N ASP A 189 -25.05 40.86 17.62
CA ASP A 189 -26.06 40.20 16.79
C ASP A 189 -25.42 39.66 15.49
N TRP A 190 -24.44 40.36 14.89
CA TRP A 190 -23.69 39.88 13.70
C TRP A 190 -22.73 38.72 13.99
N LEU A 191 -22.02 38.76 15.12
CA LEU A 191 -21.16 37.65 15.57
C LEU A 191 -21.99 36.38 15.83
N GLU A 192 -23.18 36.53 16.43
CA GLU A 192 -24.11 35.42 16.68
C GLU A 192 -24.61 34.81 15.37
N ASN A 193 -25.11 35.63 14.43
CA ASN A 193 -25.53 35.19 13.08
C ASN A 193 -24.38 34.58 12.24
N ASN A 194 -23.13 34.78 12.64
CA ASN A 194 -21.96 34.18 11.99
C ASN A 194 -21.32 33.02 12.77
N GLU A 195 -21.88 32.60 13.92
CA GLU A 195 -21.31 31.54 14.77
C GLU A 195 -19.90 31.88 15.32
N LEU A 196 -19.65 33.18 15.53
CA LEU A 196 -18.38 33.75 16.02
C LEU A 196 -18.51 34.38 17.42
N LEU A 197 -19.68 34.27 18.07
CA LEU A 197 -19.91 34.81 19.41
C LEU A 197 -19.41 33.84 20.49
N LYS A 198 -18.63 34.36 21.46
CA LYS A 198 -18.05 33.58 22.55
C LYS A 198 -19.12 33.09 23.53
N GLY A 199 -19.13 31.77 23.77
CA GLY A 199 -19.92 31.12 24.83
C GLY A 199 -19.33 31.26 26.23
N ARG A 200 -19.72 30.36 27.16
CA ARG A 200 -19.18 30.32 28.52
C ARG A 200 -17.75 29.78 28.54
N SER A 201 -16.86 30.34 29.37
CA SER A 201 -15.42 30.03 29.36
C SER A 201 -15.03 28.57 29.63
N GLU A 202 -15.93 27.76 30.20
CA GLU A 202 -15.74 26.31 30.41
C GLU A 202 -16.14 25.47 29.18
N GLU A 203 -17.00 26.04 28.32
CA GLU A 203 -17.62 25.39 27.17
C GLU A 203 -17.08 25.92 25.82
N ILE A 204 -16.27 26.99 25.81
CA ILE A 204 -15.70 27.57 24.59
C ILE A 204 -14.90 26.55 23.77
N ARG A 205 -15.02 26.70 22.45
CA ARG A 205 -14.38 25.94 21.37
C ARG A 205 -13.85 26.92 20.33
N VAL A 206 -12.91 26.49 19.50
CA VAL A 206 -12.52 27.27 18.30
C VAL A 206 -13.70 27.24 17.30
N PRO A 207 -14.13 28.40 16.75
CA PRO A 207 -15.20 28.44 15.74
C PRO A 207 -14.87 27.62 14.49
N GLU A 208 -15.84 26.90 13.93
CA GLU A 208 -15.61 26.02 12.76
C GLU A 208 -15.03 26.78 11.55
N LYS A 209 -15.42 28.06 11.39
CA LYS A 209 -14.89 28.95 10.34
C LYS A 209 -13.38 29.21 10.44
N ILE A 210 -12.77 29.10 11.62
CA ILE A 210 -11.31 29.14 11.79
C ILE A 210 -10.69 27.83 11.26
N PHE A 211 -11.27 26.67 11.56
CA PHE A 211 -10.81 25.38 11.02
C PHE A 211 -10.90 25.27 9.49
N ARG A 212 -11.86 25.99 8.87
CA ARG A 212 -12.03 26.08 7.41
C ARG A 212 -11.16 27.14 6.73
N SER A 213 -10.36 27.92 7.47
CA SER A 213 -9.57 29.03 6.92
C SER A 213 -8.10 28.65 6.69
N ARG A 214 -7.39 29.40 5.83
CA ARG A 214 -5.93 29.28 5.60
C ARG A 214 -5.10 29.43 6.88
N SER A 215 -3.89 28.87 6.87
CA SER A 215 -2.94 28.84 7.99
C SER A 215 -2.63 30.19 8.62
N SER A 216 -2.55 31.26 7.83
CA SER A 216 -2.32 32.62 8.36
C SER A 216 -3.48 33.14 9.21
N VAL A 217 -4.72 32.78 8.87
CA VAL A 217 -5.94 33.13 9.63
C VAL A 217 -6.04 32.27 10.90
N MET A 218 -5.73 30.97 10.81
CA MET A 218 -5.59 30.09 11.98
C MET A 218 -4.53 30.63 12.96
N GLY A 219 -3.34 30.98 12.45
CA GLY A 219 -2.22 31.51 13.22
C GLY A 219 -2.53 32.88 13.84
N ALA A 220 -3.29 33.72 13.15
CA ALA A 220 -3.78 34.99 13.68
C ALA A 220 -4.72 34.79 14.88
N PHE A 221 -5.69 33.87 14.80
CA PHE A 221 -6.57 33.54 15.91
C PHE A 221 -5.81 32.98 17.11
N VAL A 222 -4.88 32.04 16.87
CA VAL A 222 -4.04 31.47 17.93
C VAL A 222 -3.08 32.53 18.52
N ALA A 223 -2.63 33.51 17.75
CA ALA A 223 -1.83 34.65 18.24
C ALA A 223 -2.65 35.59 19.12
N GLY A 224 -3.89 35.91 18.74
CA GLY A 224 -4.79 36.72 19.57
C GLY A 224 -5.13 36.03 20.89
N TYR A 225 -5.42 34.72 20.84
CA TYR A 225 -5.67 33.92 22.04
C TYR A 225 -4.40 33.76 22.91
N PHE A 226 -3.21 33.75 22.31
CA PHE A 226 -1.94 33.76 23.04
C PHE A 226 -1.61 35.13 23.66
N ASP A 227 -1.97 36.23 23.01
CA ASP A 227 -1.81 37.57 23.59
C ASP A 227 -2.76 37.81 24.78
N ALA A 228 -3.86 37.05 24.87
CA ALA A 228 -4.71 36.93 26.06
C ALA A 228 -4.17 35.86 27.05
N ASP A 229 -4.72 34.63 27.01
CA ASP A 229 -4.44 33.50 27.93
C ASP A 229 -3.02 32.88 27.81
N GLY A 230 -2.18 33.38 26.88
CA GLY A 230 -0.88 32.80 26.57
C GLY A 230 0.31 33.39 27.35
N CYS A 231 1.36 32.57 27.42
CA CYS A 231 2.59 32.84 28.17
C CYS A 231 3.82 32.25 27.45
N ASP A 232 4.83 33.08 27.18
CA ASP A 232 6.17 32.66 26.79
C ASP A 232 6.97 32.30 28.05
N ARG A 233 7.27 31.00 28.21
CA ARG A 233 8.02 30.43 29.34
C ARG A 233 9.51 30.27 29.00
N GLY A 234 9.98 31.00 27.98
CA GLY A 234 11.37 31.19 27.60
C GLY A 234 12.02 29.98 26.89
N SER A 235 13.35 30.02 26.82
CA SER A 235 14.15 29.03 26.07
C SER A 235 13.99 27.58 26.56
N LYS A 236 13.63 27.38 27.84
CA LYS A 236 13.40 26.07 28.46
C LYS A 236 11.93 25.67 28.60
N GLY A 237 11.02 26.61 28.86
CA GLY A 237 9.60 26.32 29.11
C GLY A 237 8.72 26.32 27.86
N GLY A 238 9.10 27.08 26.83
CA GLY A 238 8.35 27.20 25.58
C GLY A 238 7.05 27.99 25.69
N TYR A 239 6.25 27.96 24.64
CA TYR A 239 4.97 28.67 24.61
C TYR A 239 3.89 27.83 25.26
N GLY A 240 3.01 28.43 26.05
CA GLY A 240 1.86 27.73 26.59
C GLY A 240 0.63 28.59 26.76
N PHE A 241 -0.50 27.90 26.87
CA PHE A 241 -1.83 28.45 27.08
C PHE A 241 -2.43 27.74 28.29
N ASP A 242 -3.05 28.49 29.19
CA ASP A 242 -3.75 27.94 30.35
C ASP A 242 -5.25 28.27 30.22
N SER A 243 -6.13 27.29 30.39
CA SER A 243 -7.58 27.50 30.21
C SER A 243 -8.40 26.55 31.08
N VAL A 244 -9.62 26.96 31.42
CA VAL A 244 -10.62 26.09 32.07
C VAL A 244 -11.40 25.24 31.05
N SER A 245 -11.41 25.61 29.76
CA SER A 245 -11.96 24.74 28.70
C SER A 245 -10.91 23.78 28.16
N ARG A 246 -11.07 22.48 28.46
CA ARG A 246 -10.30 21.41 27.78
C ARG A 246 -10.65 21.30 26.29
N GLY A 247 -11.84 21.77 25.88
CA GLY A 247 -12.28 21.79 24.48
C GLY A 247 -11.43 22.75 23.65
N MET A 248 -11.35 24.01 24.09
CA MET A 248 -10.56 25.06 23.45
C MET A 248 -9.10 24.65 23.24
N LEU A 249 -8.47 24.06 24.26
CA LEU A 249 -7.07 23.62 24.14
C LEU A 249 -6.90 22.40 23.22
N ARG A 250 -7.87 21.48 23.15
CA ARG A 250 -7.86 20.39 22.16
C ARG A 250 -7.98 20.92 20.74
N ASP A 251 -8.84 21.90 20.52
CA ASP A 251 -9.02 22.53 19.22
C ASP A 251 -7.74 23.26 18.77
N ILE A 252 -7.10 24.01 19.68
CA ILE A 252 -5.79 24.63 19.43
C ILE A 252 -4.73 23.56 19.16
N GLN A 253 -4.71 22.44 19.91
CA GLN A 253 -3.79 21.31 19.64
C GLN A 253 -3.99 20.74 18.22
N GLN A 254 -5.21 20.72 17.68
CA GLN A 254 -5.48 20.32 16.31
C GLN A 254 -5.03 21.37 15.28
N LEU A 255 -5.34 22.65 15.48
CA LEU A 255 -4.83 23.74 14.61
C LEU A 255 -3.30 23.71 14.53
N LEU A 256 -2.63 23.52 15.66
CA LEU A 256 -1.17 23.42 15.74
C LEU A 256 -0.66 22.17 14.98
N ALA A 257 -1.29 21.01 15.12
CA ALA A 257 -0.90 19.79 14.43
C ALA A 257 -1.03 19.90 12.88
N VAL A 258 -2.11 20.51 12.38
CA VAL A 258 -2.29 20.81 10.94
C VAL A 258 -1.21 21.76 10.41
N ASN A 259 -0.66 22.62 11.27
CA ASN A 259 0.43 23.56 10.96
C ASN A 259 1.82 23.04 11.37
N GLY A 260 1.97 21.71 11.51
CA GLY A 260 3.27 21.07 11.74
C GLY A 260 3.89 21.35 13.13
N ILE A 261 3.10 21.80 14.10
CA ILE A 261 3.49 22.17 15.46
C ILE A 261 2.96 21.14 16.46
N MET A 262 3.83 20.26 16.95
CA MET A 262 3.47 19.30 18.00
C MET A 262 3.30 20.00 19.35
N SER A 263 2.23 19.67 20.08
CA SER A 263 1.88 20.26 21.38
C SER A 263 1.39 19.22 22.38
N HIS A 264 1.45 19.56 23.67
CA HIS A 264 1.13 18.69 24.80
C HIS A 264 0.05 19.33 25.67
N ILE A 265 -1.03 18.62 26.00
CA ILE A 265 -2.03 19.06 26.99
C ILE A 265 -1.84 18.30 28.30
N HIS A 266 -1.58 19.04 29.37
CA HIS A 266 -1.60 18.55 30.75
C HIS A 266 -2.79 19.12 31.51
N THR A 267 -3.36 18.34 32.42
CA THR A 267 -4.44 18.79 33.32
C THR A 267 -3.91 18.81 34.75
N THR A 268 -4.13 19.90 35.48
CA THR A 268 -3.84 19.98 36.92
C THR A 268 -5.14 20.23 37.65
N ASP A 269 -5.63 19.22 38.37
CA ASP A 269 -6.72 19.44 39.32
C ASP A 269 -6.20 20.13 40.59
N ARG A 270 -6.97 21.11 41.06
CA ARG A 270 -6.78 21.86 42.30
C ARG A 270 -8.10 22.09 43.05
N SER A 271 -9.13 21.31 42.71
CA SER A 271 -10.45 21.31 43.36
C SER A 271 -10.35 21.23 44.89
N SER A 272 -9.45 20.37 45.40
CA SER A 272 -9.13 20.21 46.83
C SER A 272 -8.52 21.43 47.51
N GLN A 273 -8.08 22.44 46.74
CA GLN A 273 -7.56 23.72 47.23
C GLN A 273 -8.56 24.88 46.99
N GLY A 274 -9.79 24.59 46.54
CA GLY A 274 -10.81 25.58 46.20
C GLY A 274 -10.63 26.25 44.83
N TRP A 275 -9.65 25.84 44.03
CA TRP A 275 -9.40 26.36 42.69
C TRP A 275 -10.08 25.48 41.62
N ARG A 276 -10.50 26.09 40.51
CA ARG A 276 -11.00 25.33 39.35
C ARG A 276 -9.88 24.48 38.75
N THR A 277 -10.23 23.35 38.15
CA THR A 277 -9.33 22.54 37.32
C THR A 277 -8.78 23.40 36.18
N ILE A 278 -7.46 23.41 35.98
CA ILE A 278 -6.82 24.14 34.88
C ILE A 278 -6.18 23.14 33.92
N HIS A 279 -6.51 23.29 32.64
CA HIS A 279 -5.85 22.61 31.54
C HIS A 279 -4.76 23.52 30.98
N ARG A 280 -3.64 22.93 30.56
CA ARG A 280 -2.45 23.65 30.09
C ARG A 280 -1.92 23.01 28.82
N LEU A 281 -1.93 23.75 27.72
CA LEU A 281 -1.27 23.38 26.47
C LEU A 281 0.17 23.94 26.48
N ILE A 282 1.14 23.17 26.00
CA ILE A 282 2.54 23.60 25.87
C ILE A 282 3.13 23.13 24.54
N VAL A 283 3.80 24.05 23.83
CA VAL A 283 4.66 23.76 22.67
C VAL A 283 6.12 23.77 23.13
N THR A 284 6.80 22.64 22.96
CA THR A 284 8.21 22.46 23.37
C THR A 284 9.03 21.77 22.27
N GLY A 285 10.36 21.77 22.42
CA GLY A 285 11.29 21.34 21.37
C GLY A 285 11.59 22.48 20.39
N ALA A 286 12.84 22.59 19.96
CA ALA A 286 13.32 23.74 19.18
C ALA A 286 12.50 24.00 17.90
N GLU A 287 12.30 22.93 17.13
CA GLU A 287 11.58 22.91 15.86
C GLU A 287 10.16 23.46 15.99
N PHE A 288 9.37 22.87 16.88
CA PHE A 288 7.97 23.26 17.07
C PHE A 288 7.84 24.65 17.70
N LYS A 289 8.81 25.10 18.51
CA LYS A 289 8.86 26.51 18.94
C LYS A 289 9.16 27.48 17.80
N GLU A 290 10.03 27.12 16.86
CA GLU A 290 10.33 27.99 15.72
C GLU A 290 9.12 28.09 14.77
N ARG A 291 8.50 26.96 14.44
CA ARG A 291 7.24 26.90 13.70
C ARG A 291 6.13 27.68 14.41
N MET A 292 5.99 27.52 15.73
CA MET A 292 5.02 28.27 16.54
C MET A 292 5.28 29.78 16.49
N PHE A 293 6.53 30.24 16.61
CA PHE A 293 6.87 31.67 16.52
C PHE A 293 6.48 32.27 15.15
N ARG A 294 6.69 31.52 14.05
CA ARG A 294 6.24 31.93 12.71
C ARG A 294 4.71 31.94 12.58
N PHE A 295 4.03 30.94 13.17
CA PHE A 295 2.58 30.79 13.14
C PHE A 295 1.86 31.89 13.94
N ILE A 296 2.32 32.18 15.16
CA ILE A 296 1.85 33.29 15.98
C ILE A 296 2.67 34.58 15.79
N ARG A 297 3.20 34.84 14.58
CA ARG A 297 3.97 36.06 14.24
C ARG A 297 3.25 37.39 14.51
N LEU A 298 1.93 37.33 14.72
CA LEU A 298 1.11 38.48 15.10
C LEU A 298 1.04 38.70 16.61
N SER A 299 1.65 37.87 17.46
CA SER A 299 1.65 38.05 18.92
C SER A 299 2.58 39.18 19.37
N GLY A 300 2.12 40.00 20.31
CA GLY A 300 2.94 40.97 21.06
C GLY A 300 3.70 40.37 22.25
N LYS A 301 3.31 39.18 22.73
CA LYS A 301 3.97 38.46 23.84
C LYS A 301 5.10 37.51 23.41
N ALA A 302 5.15 37.08 22.16
CA ALA A 302 6.07 36.02 21.71
C ALA A 302 7.48 36.50 21.36
N ASN A 303 8.51 36.00 22.05
CA ASN A 303 9.91 36.27 21.73
C ASN A 303 10.50 35.16 20.87
N GLY A 304 11.32 35.49 19.86
CA GLY A 304 12.00 34.53 18.97
C GLY A 304 13.10 33.66 19.63
N ALA A 305 13.01 33.39 20.93
CA ALA A 305 14.04 32.73 21.73
C ALA A 305 14.10 31.21 21.50
N ALA A 306 14.90 30.80 20.51
CA ALA A 306 15.20 29.40 20.23
C ALA A 306 15.66 28.64 21.50
N GLY A 307 15.17 27.41 21.68
CA GLY A 307 15.59 26.50 22.75
C GLY A 307 16.51 25.41 22.19
N HIS A 308 17.53 24.97 22.94
CA HIS A 308 18.44 23.91 22.49
C HIS A 308 17.98 22.49 22.87
N ARG A 309 16.93 22.33 23.69
CA ARG A 309 16.47 21.02 24.17
C ARG A 309 15.33 20.46 23.32
N ASN A 310 15.46 19.20 22.93
CA ASN A 310 14.37 18.36 22.43
C ASN A 310 13.82 17.53 23.60
N HIS A 311 12.51 17.28 23.66
CA HIS A 311 11.86 16.62 24.79
C HIS A 311 11.17 15.32 24.41
N GLY A 312 11.41 14.26 25.20
CA GLY A 312 10.65 13.00 25.27
C GLY A 312 10.73 12.10 24.04
N ASN A 313 10.25 12.59 22.90
CA ASN A 313 9.76 11.76 21.81
C ASN A 313 10.65 11.88 20.57
N GLY A 314 11.41 10.82 20.34
CA GLY A 314 12.01 10.53 19.04
C GLY A 314 11.33 9.34 18.37
N TYR A 315 11.79 9.01 17.18
CA TYR A 315 11.46 7.79 16.46
C TYR A 315 12.29 6.63 17.04
N PRO A 316 11.78 5.39 17.11
CA PRO A 316 12.56 4.24 17.57
C PRO A 316 13.71 3.94 16.59
N ARG A 317 14.85 3.46 17.10
CA ARG A 317 16.08 3.25 16.31
C ARG A 317 15.90 2.37 15.07
N GLU A 318 14.95 1.44 15.08
CA GLU A 318 14.59 0.58 13.94
C GLU A 318 14.27 1.37 12.66
N VAL A 319 13.65 2.54 12.79
CA VAL A 319 13.30 3.43 11.66
C VAL A 319 14.54 3.88 10.88
N TRP A 320 15.72 3.90 11.51
CA TRP A 320 16.96 4.19 10.80
C TRP A 320 17.42 3.05 9.90
N GLY A 321 17.13 1.80 10.29
CA GLY A 321 17.45 0.62 9.48
C GLY A 321 16.64 0.57 8.19
N SER A 322 15.36 0.92 8.24
CA SER A 322 14.46 1.00 7.08
C SER A 322 14.67 2.23 6.18
N LEU A 323 15.55 3.17 6.56
CA LEU A 323 15.86 4.38 5.79
C LEU A 323 17.20 4.31 5.04
N GLU A 324 18.08 3.36 5.39
CA GLU A 324 19.35 3.07 4.68
C GLU A 324 20.34 4.26 4.58
N ILE A 325 20.15 5.31 5.40
CA ILE A 325 20.92 6.56 5.34
C ILE A 325 22.40 6.33 5.70
N PRO A 326 23.37 6.75 4.86
CA PRO A 326 24.80 6.58 5.14
C PRO A 326 25.29 7.27 6.43
N GLY A 327 26.30 6.65 7.06
CA GLY A 327 26.88 7.06 8.35
C GLY A 327 27.29 8.52 8.47
N THR A 328 27.78 9.10 7.37
CA THR A 328 28.24 10.49 7.25
C THR A 328 27.14 11.50 7.60
N TYR A 329 25.91 11.27 7.14
CA TYR A 329 24.84 12.27 7.24
C TYR A 329 24.36 12.49 8.66
N TYR A 330 24.36 11.47 9.53
CA TYR A 330 23.95 11.60 10.93
C TYR A 330 25.11 11.79 11.92
N GLN A 331 26.36 11.73 11.46
CA GLN A 331 27.54 11.96 12.29
C GLN A 331 27.50 13.36 12.93
N GLY A 332 27.62 13.43 14.27
CA GLY A 332 27.51 14.66 15.06
C GLY A 332 26.07 15.22 15.21
N VAL A 333 25.07 14.61 14.57
CA VAL A 333 23.66 15.01 14.66
C VAL A 333 22.86 14.08 15.58
N TRP A 334 23.16 12.78 15.54
CA TRP A 334 22.63 11.74 16.43
C TRP A 334 23.77 10.85 16.95
N ASP A 335 23.46 10.02 17.94
CA ASP A 335 24.37 9.17 18.70
C ASP A 335 23.72 7.78 18.82
N SER A 336 24.37 6.79 18.21
CA SER A 336 23.82 5.45 17.99
C SER A 336 23.63 4.62 19.26
N THR A 337 24.15 5.08 20.41
CA THR A 337 23.88 4.47 21.72
C THR A 337 22.45 4.72 22.20
N LYS A 338 21.76 5.73 21.65
CA LYS A 338 20.40 6.13 22.07
C LYS A 338 19.35 5.26 21.40
N SER A 339 18.35 4.83 22.16
CA SER A 339 17.22 4.01 21.66
C SER A 339 16.26 4.78 20.75
N ARG A 340 16.27 6.12 20.78
CA ARG A 340 15.38 6.99 19.99
C ARG A 340 16.09 8.17 19.34
N ILE A 341 15.49 8.66 18.26
CA ILE A 341 16.03 9.68 17.35
C ILE A 341 15.08 10.88 17.34
N SER A 342 15.44 12.00 17.99
CA SER A 342 14.54 13.17 18.09
C SER A 342 14.22 13.78 16.72
N TYR A 343 13.03 14.34 16.54
CA TYR A 343 12.58 15.02 15.30
C TYR A 343 13.65 15.95 14.68
N ARG A 344 14.24 16.87 15.48
CA ARG A 344 15.30 17.80 15.04
C ARG A 344 16.66 17.14 14.72
N ALA A 345 16.81 15.85 14.95
CA ALA A 345 17.96 15.08 14.46
C ALA A 345 17.66 14.55 13.05
N LEU A 346 16.47 13.97 12.83
CA LEU A 346 16.00 13.58 11.49
C LEU A 346 15.92 14.77 10.54
N SER A 347 15.34 15.91 10.93
CA SER A 347 15.31 17.10 10.06
C SER A 347 16.71 17.54 9.67
N ARG A 348 17.65 17.70 10.61
CA ARG A 348 19.05 18.04 10.29
C ARG A 348 19.78 17.01 9.42
N VAL A 349 19.28 15.77 9.32
CA VAL A 349 19.79 14.78 8.36
C VAL A 349 19.12 14.93 7.00
N LYS A 350 17.80 15.21 6.95
CA LYS A 350 17.11 15.63 5.72
C LYS A 350 17.80 16.83 5.09
N ASP A 351 18.02 17.89 5.86
CA ASP A 351 18.61 19.15 5.41
C ASP A 351 20.02 18.93 4.81
N ARG A 352 20.81 18.01 5.41
CA ARG A 352 22.13 17.60 4.89
C ARG A 352 22.02 16.78 3.61
N LEU A 353 21.14 15.78 3.56
CA LEU A 353 20.92 14.96 2.36
C LEU A 353 20.44 15.82 1.18
N GLN A 354 19.52 16.75 1.43
CA GLN A 354 19.03 17.71 0.43
C GLN A 354 20.14 18.66 -0.05
N SER A 355 21.04 19.09 0.84
CA SER A 355 22.21 19.91 0.48
C SER A 355 23.23 19.15 -0.39
N ASP A 356 23.37 17.84 -0.18
CA ASP A 356 24.23 16.93 -0.97
C ASP A 356 23.54 16.38 -2.25
N GLY A 357 22.32 16.84 -2.57
CA GLY A 357 21.56 16.38 -3.74
C GLY A 357 20.91 14.99 -3.61
N GLN A 358 20.89 14.40 -2.41
CA GLN A 358 20.28 13.09 -2.12
C GLN A 358 18.75 13.19 -1.95
N VAL A 359 18.05 13.70 -2.98
CA VAL A 359 16.63 14.10 -2.95
C VAL A 359 15.71 12.96 -2.44
N ALA A 360 15.77 11.78 -3.05
CA ALA A 360 14.90 10.65 -2.68
C ALA A 360 15.11 10.17 -1.22
N LEU A 361 16.31 10.30 -0.66
CA LEU A 361 16.56 9.99 0.76
C LEU A 361 16.05 11.10 1.69
N ALA A 362 16.09 12.36 1.25
CA ALA A 362 15.48 13.47 1.97
C ALA A 362 13.94 13.35 1.99
N GLU A 363 13.30 12.98 0.88
CA GLU A 363 11.85 12.76 0.77
C GLU A 363 11.37 11.59 1.64
N ARG A 364 12.11 10.46 1.67
CA ARG A 364 11.86 9.34 2.60
C ARG A 364 11.86 9.81 4.08
N ILE A 365 12.71 10.77 4.44
CA ILE A 365 12.71 11.37 5.79
C ILE A 365 11.55 12.36 5.95
N ASP A 366 11.19 13.14 4.93
CA ASP A 366 10.11 14.12 5.02
C ASP A 366 8.75 13.45 5.27
N HIS A 367 8.41 12.41 4.51
CA HIS A 367 7.22 11.59 4.76
C HIS A 367 7.17 11.02 6.18
N LEU A 368 8.32 10.66 6.76
CA LEU A 368 8.43 10.22 8.16
C LEU A 368 8.26 11.39 9.14
N LEU A 369 8.80 12.57 8.83
CA LEU A 369 8.65 13.79 9.66
C LEU A 369 7.20 14.34 9.66
N ASN A 370 6.35 13.87 8.76
CA ASN A 370 4.92 14.15 8.77
C ASN A 370 4.14 13.22 9.73
N VAL A 371 4.76 12.17 10.30
CA VAL A 371 4.14 11.32 11.33
C VAL A 371 4.99 11.25 12.60
N VAL A 372 4.40 11.47 13.77
CA VAL A 372 5.12 11.55 15.05
C VAL A 372 4.61 10.48 16.02
N PRO A 373 5.47 9.56 16.51
CA PRO A 373 5.06 8.59 17.51
C PRO A 373 4.59 9.21 18.82
N ASP A 374 3.48 8.68 19.33
CA ASP A 374 2.95 8.94 20.67
C ASP A 374 2.43 7.66 21.31
N ARG A 375 2.54 7.57 22.63
CA ARG A 375 2.20 6.39 23.41
C ARG A 375 0.75 6.46 23.89
N ILE A 376 -0.02 5.40 23.71
CA ILE A 376 -1.38 5.26 24.25
C ILE A 376 -1.29 5.14 25.78
N VAL A 377 -2.08 5.94 26.51
CA VAL A 377 -2.13 5.95 27.98
C VAL A 377 -3.51 5.57 28.55
N SER A 378 -4.58 5.64 27.76
CA SER A 378 -5.86 5.01 28.10
C SER A 378 -6.64 4.57 26.86
N ILE A 379 -7.46 3.54 27.04
CA ILE A 379 -8.48 3.06 26.09
C ILE A 379 -9.75 2.85 26.92
N GLU A 380 -10.73 3.74 26.78
CA GLU A 380 -11.91 3.84 27.65
C GLU A 380 -13.20 3.54 26.87
N PRO A 381 -14.06 2.59 27.27
CA PRO A 381 -15.33 2.34 26.58
C PRO A 381 -16.31 3.51 26.77
N LEU A 382 -16.93 3.96 25.68
CA LEU A 382 -17.92 5.06 25.67
C LEU A 382 -19.37 4.59 25.58
N GLY A 383 -19.61 3.30 25.38
CA GLY A 383 -20.93 2.75 25.04
C GLY A 383 -21.01 2.42 23.55
N THR A 384 -22.20 2.57 22.96
CA THR A 384 -22.45 2.32 21.54
C THR A 384 -22.92 3.58 20.82
N SER A 385 -22.62 3.66 19.52
CA SER A 385 -23.08 4.72 18.61
C SER A 385 -23.31 4.13 17.23
N ASP A 386 -24.15 4.76 16.41
CA ASP A 386 -24.04 4.60 14.96
C ASP A 386 -22.63 5.02 14.50
N VAL A 387 -22.05 4.21 13.62
CA VAL A 387 -20.74 4.45 13.01
C VAL A 387 -20.90 4.54 11.50
N TYR A 388 -20.13 5.44 10.89
CA TYR A 388 -20.18 5.73 9.47
C TYR A 388 -18.76 5.71 8.90
N ASP A 389 -18.59 5.12 7.72
CA ASP A 389 -17.42 5.33 6.88
C ASP A 389 -17.74 6.45 5.87
N PHE A 390 -16.72 7.18 5.42
CA PHE A 390 -16.88 8.31 4.50
C PHE A 390 -15.82 8.29 3.41
N GLU A 391 -16.21 8.66 2.19
CA GLU A 391 -15.28 8.88 1.09
C GLU A 391 -14.97 10.37 0.90
N VAL A 392 -13.74 10.63 0.49
CA VAL A 392 -13.20 11.96 0.16
C VAL A 392 -12.29 11.81 -1.05
N ASP A 393 -12.32 12.82 -1.92
CA ASP A 393 -11.47 12.84 -3.11
C ASP A 393 -9.98 12.95 -2.73
N ASP A 394 -9.14 12.22 -3.47
CA ASP A 394 -7.67 12.17 -3.44
C ASP A 394 -6.95 11.90 -2.10
N VAL A 395 -7.69 11.71 -0.99
CA VAL A 395 -7.10 11.55 0.35
C VAL A 395 -7.33 10.14 0.92
N HIS A 396 -6.30 9.31 0.81
CA HIS A 396 -6.24 8.00 1.48
C HIS A 396 -5.82 8.07 2.98
N MET A 397 -5.30 9.22 3.44
CA MET A 397 -4.79 9.42 4.80
C MET A 397 -5.62 10.46 5.56
N LEU A 398 -6.47 9.98 6.47
CA LEU A 398 -7.33 10.82 7.31
C LEU A 398 -6.63 11.17 8.64
N CYS A 399 -7.08 12.26 9.26
CA CYS A 399 -6.54 12.76 10.51
C CYS A 399 -7.63 12.73 11.58
N GLY A 400 -7.79 11.59 12.25
CA GLY A 400 -8.79 11.43 13.32
C GLY A 400 -8.33 12.15 14.59
N ASN A 401 -8.74 13.43 14.77
CA ASN A 401 -8.31 14.26 15.91
C ASN A 401 -6.77 14.31 16.13
N GLY A 402 -5.98 14.34 15.05
CA GLY A 402 -4.52 14.32 15.10
C GLY A 402 -3.89 12.93 14.97
N PHE A 403 -4.66 11.83 15.04
CA PHE A 403 -4.14 10.47 14.82
C PHE A 403 -4.09 10.16 13.32
N TYR A 404 -3.02 9.48 12.89
CA TYR A 404 -2.92 8.90 11.56
C TYR A 404 -3.92 7.75 11.41
N THR A 405 -4.85 7.85 10.47
CA THR A 405 -5.78 6.76 10.13
C THR A 405 -5.82 6.56 8.61
N SER A 406 -5.87 5.29 8.19
CA SER A 406 -6.03 4.95 6.77
C SER A 406 -7.50 4.89 6.43
N ASN A 407 -7.90 5.50 5.30
CA ASN A 407 -9.18 5.16 4.70
C ASN A 407 -9.14 3.69 4.20
N SER A 408 -10.30 3.11 3.89
CA SER A 408 -10.41 1.77 3.33
C SER A 408 -9.77 1.68 1.93
N ARG A 409 -9.46 0.46 1.49
CA ARG A 409 -9.04 0.21 0.10
C ARG A 409 -10.29 0.31 -0.77
N ARG A 410 -10.25 0.98 -1.93
CA ARG A 410 -11.34 0.92 -2.92
C ARG A 410 -11.68 -0.55 -3.19
N GLY A 411 -12.97 -0.89 -3.14
CA GLY A 411 -13.44 -2.23 -3.47
C GLY A 411 -13.24 -2.52 -4.96
N ALA A 412 -12.87 -3.76 -5.29
CA ALA A 412 -12.95 -4.24 -6.66
C ALA A 412 -14.30 -4.95 -6.83
N LEU A 413 -15.16 -4.42 -7.69
CA LEU A 413 -16.49 -4.94 -7.98
C LEU A 413 -16.53 -5.38 -9.45
N MET A 414 -17.17 -6.52 -9.73
CA MET A 414 -17.55 -6.91 -11.08
C MET A 414 -19.09 -6.90 -11.14
N LEU A 415 -19.63 -6.24 -12.15
CA LEU A 415 -21.04 -6.29 -12.51
C LEU A 415 -21.18 -7.16 -13.77
N MET A 416 -22.19 -8.01 -13.78
CA MET A 416 -22.42 -8.95 -14.87
C MET A 416 -23.89 -8.91 -15.27
N MET A 417 -24.17 -8.90 -16.58
CA MET A 417 -25.52 -8.81 -17.12
C MET A 417 -25.70 -9.84 -18.24
N ASN A 418 -26.84 -10.53 -18.25
CA ASN A 418 -27.14 -11.53 -19.28
C ASN A 418 -27.53 -10.88 -20.62
N ASP A 419 -27.17 -11.55 -21.71
CA ASP A 419 -27.53 -11.21 -23.10
C ASP A 419 -29.02 -10.96 -23.36
N TRP A 420 -29.92 -11.56 -22.56
CA TRP A 420 -31.37 -11.38 -22.64
C TRP A 420 -31.92 -10.16 -21.88
N HIS A 421 -31.10 -9.44 -21.10
CA HIS A 421 -31.59 -8.38 -20.22
C HIS A 421 -32.00 -7.12 -21.02
N PRO A 422 -33.11 -6.41 -20.66
CA PRO A 422 -33.57 -5.22 -21.39
C PRO A 422 -32.49 -4.14 -21.57
N ASP A 423 -31.75 -3.90 -20.48
CA ASP A 423 -30.74 -2.84 -20.38
C ASP A 423 -29.37 -3.24 -20.95
N VAL A 424 -29.21 -4.44 -21.54
CA VAL A 424 -27.88 -4.98 -21.90
C VAL A 424 -27.09 -4.06 -22.84
N VAL A 425 -27.76 -3.42 -23.80
CA VAL A 425 -27.14 -2.48 -24.76
C VAL A 425 -26.60 -1.23 -24.05
N ASP A 426 -27.33 -0.73 -23.06
CA ASP A 426 -26.96 0.45 -22.29
C ASP A 426 -25.83 0.10 -21.30
N PHE A 427 -25.91 -1.09 -20.68
CA PHE A 427 -24.86 -1.66 -19.84
C PHE A 427 -23.52 -1.88 -20.59
N ILE A 428 -23.57 -2.34 -21.85
CA ILE A 428 -22.37 -2.47 -22.69
C ILE A 428 -21.71 -1.10 -22.92
N THR A 429 -22.51 -0.07 -23.19
CA THR A 429 -22.03 1.24 -23.65
C THR A 429 -21.77 2.27 -22.54
N VAL A 430 -22.24 2.02 -21.30
CA VAL A 430 -22.18 2.98 -20.18
C VAL A 430 -20.78 3.57 -19.95
N LYS A 431 -19.72 2.76 -20.08
CA LYS A 431 -18.32 3.20 -19.89
C LYS A 431 -17.71 3.99 -21.05
N GLN A 432 -18.40 4.12 -22.17
CA GLN A 432 -18.03 5.07 -23.22
C GLN A 432 -18.34 6.52 -22.77
N THR A 433 -19.14 6.70 -21.71
CA THR A 433 -19.39 8.01 -21.09
C THR A 433 -18.53 8.21 -19.84
N MET A 434 -17.64 9.21 -19.91
CA MET A 434 -16.79 9.63 -18.79
C MET A 434 -17.59 9.85 -17.50
N GLY A 435 -17.08 9.32 -16.38
CA GLY A 435 -17.67 9.48 -15.05
C GLY A 435 -18.77 8.47 -14.68
N GLN A 436 -19.22 7.61 -15.61
CA GLN A 436 -20.21 6.57 -15.30
C GLN A 436 -19.54 5.24 -14.90
N VAL A 437 -20.09 4.59 -13.85
CA VAL A 437 -19.68 3.25 -13.34
C VAL A 437 -18.15 3.09 -13.17
N THR A 438 -17.49 4.12 -12.62
CA THR A 438 -16.03 4.23 -12.56
C THR A 438 -15.31 3.20 -11.66
N ASN A 439 -16.02 2.61 -10.70
CA ASN A 439 -15.45 1.76 -9.64
C ASN A 439 -15.84 0.26 -9.74
N ALA A 440 -16.40 -0.19 -10.87
CA ALA A 440 -16.69 -1.60 -11.11
C ALA A 440 -16.24 -2.02 -12.53
N ASN A 441 -15.75 -3.24 -12.69
CA ASN A 441 -15.57 -3.87 -13.99
C ASN A 441 -16.92 -4.40 -14.52
N LEU A 442 -17.09 -4.43 -15.84
CA LEU A 442 -18.29 -4.90 -16.52
C LEU A 442 -18.00 -6.15 -17.36
N SER A 443 -18.90 -7.14 -17.34
CA SER A 443 -18.88 -8.28 -18.26
C SER A 443 -20.29 -8.69 -18.71
N VAL A 444 -20.43 -9.18 -19.95
CA VAL A 444 -21.69 -9.75 -20.44
C VAL A 444 -21.67 -11.27 -20.25
N CYS A 445 -22.72 -11.81 -19.63
CA CYS A 445 -22.99 -13.24 -19.58
C CYS A 445 -23.66 -13.66 -20.90
N VAL A 446 -22.92 -14.42 -21.72
CA VAL A 446 -23.33 -14.84 -23.05
C VAL A 446 -23.75 -16.31 -23.06
N SER A 447 -24.91 -16.60 -23.67
CA SER A 447 -25.49 -17.93 -23.86
C SER A 447 -25.10 -18.54 -25.20
N ASN A 448 -25.22 -19.87 -25.30
CA ASN A 448 -25.08 -20.58 -26.57
C ASN A 448 -26.21 -20.20 -27.54
N GLY A 449 -27.41 -19.90 -27.01
CA GLY A 449 -28.55 -19.40 -27.78
C GLY A 449 -28.25 -18.07 -28.49
N PHE A 450 -27.66 -17.11 -27.78
CA PHE A 450 -27.27 -15.82 -28.37
C PHE A 450 -26.17 -16.00 -29.42
N MET A 451 -25.11 -16.75 -29.12
CA MET A 451 -24.03 -16.98 -30.10
C MET A 451 -24.52 -17.72 -31.35
N LYS A 452 -25.52 -18.60 -31.20
CA LYS A 452 -26.21 -19.20 -32.35
C LYS A 452 -26.97 -18.14 -33.16
N ALA A 453 -27.72 -17.26 -32.51
CA ALA A 453 -28.44 -16.16 -33.18
C ALA A 453 -27.50 -15.18 -33.90
N VAL A 454 -26.32 -14.88 -33.33
CA VAL A 454 -25.27 -14.07 -33.99
C VAL A 454 -24.78 -14.72 -35.28
N LYS A 455 -24.51 -16.03 -35.27
CA LYS A 455 -24.02 -16.78 -36.44
C LYS A 455 -25.11 -16.99 -37.50
N GLU A 456 -26.34 -17.30 -37.09
CA GLU A 456 -27.48 -17.48 -38.00
C GLU A 456 -28.15 -16.16 -38.45
N ASP A 457 -27.65 -15.00 -37.99
CA ASP A 457 -28.15 -13.65 -38.32
C ASP A 457 -29.61 -13.37 -37.89
N LEU A 458 -29.97 -13.89 -36.70
CA LEU A 458 -31.33 -13.87 -36.17
C LEU A 458 -31.58 -12.68 -35.24
N ASP A 459 -32.88 -12.41 -35.04
CA ASP A 459 -33.37 -11.57 -33.96
C ASP A 459 -33.20 -12.24 -32.59
N TRP A 460 -33.04 -11.41 -31.57
CA TRP A 460 -32.91 -11.74 -30.15
C TRP A 460 -33.92 -10.93 -29.35
N GLU A 461 -34.59 -11.56 -28.39
CA GLU A 461 -35.63 -10.92 -27.59
C GLU A 461 -35.08 -10.51 -26.23
N LEU A 462 -35.08 -9.20 -25.94
CA LEU A 462 -34.73 -8.69 -24.61
C LEU A 462 -35.96 -8.72 -23.72
N VAL A 463 -35.84 -9.44 -22.60
CA VAL A 463 -36.96 -9.88 -21.76
C VAL A 463 -36.63 -9.77 -20.27
N PHE A 464 -37.65 -9.65 -19.42
CA PHE A 464 -37.50 -9.74 -17.97
C PHE A 464 -38.74 -10.42 -17.35
N PRO A 465 -38.63 -11.12 -16.21
CA PRO A 465 -39.81 -11.59 -15.45
C PRO A 465 -40.85 -10.50 -15.22
N ASP A 466 -42.15 -10.84 -15.19
CA ASP A 466 -43.14 -9.87 -14.72
C ASP A 466 -43.03 -9.71 -13.20
N THR A 467 -42.48 -8.58 -12.77
CA THR A 467 -42.31 -8.21 -11.35
C THR A 467 -43.63 -7.94 -10.62
N LYS A 468 -44.77 -8.10 -11.30
CA LYS A 468 -46.12 -8.07 -10.71
C LYS A 468 -46.69 -9.46 -10.44
N ASP A 469 -45.99 -10.53 -10.81
CA ASP A 469 -46.37 -11.88 -10.39
C ASP A 469 -46.29 -11.96 -8.85
N PRO A 470 -47.37 -12.37 -8.13
CA PRO A 470 -47.39 -12.35 -6.67
C PRO A 470 -46.33 -13.21 -5.97
N GLU A 471 -45.69 -14.14 -6.70
CA GLU A 471 -44.65 -15.03 -6.19
C GLU A 471 -43.25 -14.60 -6.69
N TYR A 472 -43.10 -13.45 -7.36
CA TYR A 472 -41.81 -12.96 -7.87
C TYR A 472 -40.77 -12.81 -6.76
N ASP A 473 -41.08 -12.06 -5.68
CA ASP A 473 -40.16 -11.85 -4.55
C ASP A 473 -39.84 -13.13 -3.76
N GLU A 474 -40.60 -14.22 -3.97
CA GLU A 474 -40.39 -15.52 -3.29
C GLU A 474 -39.67 -16.57 -4.17
N LEU A 475 -39.83 -16.51 -5.51
CA LEU A 475 -39.36 -17.54 -6.44
C LEU A 475 -38.26 -17.09 -7.41
N TRP A 476 -38.06 -15.78 -7.60
CA TRP A 476 -37.03 -15.25 -8.49
C TRP A 476 -35.65 -15.22 -7.83
N ASP A 477 -34.73 -16.01 -8.38
CA ASP A 477 -33.32 -16.11 -7.94
C ASP A 477 -32.29 -15.71 -9.02
N GLY A 478 -32.76 -15.14 -10.13
CA GLY A 478 -31.92 -14.72 -11.27
C GLY A 478 -31.93 -15.69 -12.46
N ASP A 479 -32.44 -16.92 -12.30
CA ASP A 479 -32.53 -17.92 -13.37
C ASP A 479 -33.83 -17.76 -14.18
N LEU A 480 -33.72 -17.05 -15.31
CA LEU A 480 -34.82 -16.84 -16.27
C LEU A 480 -35.37 -18.15 -16.84
N ASP A 481 -34.53 -19.17 -16.96
CA ASP A 481 -34.89 -20.44 -17.56
C ASP A 481 -35.67 -21.32 -16.58
N LYS A 482 -35.27 -21.33 -15.30
CA LYS A 482 -36.05 -21.88 -14.19
C LYS A 482 -37.41 -21.18 -14.05
N TRP A 483 -37.43 -19.85 -14.14
CA TRP A 483 -38.67 -19.06 -14.11
C TRP A 483 -39.62 -19.44 -15.27
N LYS A 484 -39.11 -19.49 -16.50
CA LYS A 484 -39.88 -19.97 -17.68
C LYS A 484 -40.37 -21.43 -17.50
N LYS A 485 -39.52 -22.34 -16.98
CA LYS A 485 -39.87 -23.75 -16.72
C LYS A 485 -40.94 -23.91 -15.64
N ALA A 486 -41.04 -22.98 -14.68
CA ALA A 486 -42.13 -22.91 -13.71
C ALA A 486 -43.47 -22.40 -14.32
N GLY A 487 -43.51 -22.06 -15.61
CA GLY A 487 -44.69 -21.51 -16.28
C GLY A 487 -44.99 -20.05 -15.93
N LYS A 488 -44.02 -19.33 -15.36
CA LYS A 488 -44.18 -17.96 -14.87
C LYS A 488 -44.09 -16.90 -15.99
N PRO A 489 -44.80 -15.76 -15.85
CA PRO A 489 -44.87 -14.73 -16.89
C PRO A 489 -43.54 -13.99 -17.09
N VAL A 490 -43.24 -13.69 -18.35
CA VAL A 490 -42.07 -12.93 -18.80
C VAL A 490 -42.56 -11.82 -19.73
N ILE A 491 -42.09 -10.60 -19.50
CA ILE A 491 -42.38 -9.41 -20.31
C ILE A 491 -41.30 -9.27 -21.39
N PRO A 492 -41.67 -9.21 -22.69
CA PRO A 492 -40.77 -8.77 -23.74
C PRO A 492 -40.71 -7.24 -23.80
N TYR A 493 -39.49 -6.69 -23.84
CA TYR A 493 -39.24 -5.25 -23.83
C TYR A 493 -38.87 -4.72 -25.22
N ARG A 494 -37.95 -5.42 -25.91
CA ARG A 494 -37.43 -5.02 -27.21
C ARG A 494 -36.82 -6.22 -27.95
N THR A 495 -37.21 -6.43 -29.20
CA THR A 495 -36.48 -7.29 -30.13
C THR A 495 -35.32 -6.52 -30.75
N VAL A 496 -34.14 -7.12 -30.82
CA VAL A 496 -32.91 -6.56 -31.40
C VAL A 496 -32.23 -7.62 -32.27
N ARG A 497 -31.50 -7.24 -33.31
CA ARG A 497 -30.69 -8.20 -34.08
C ARG A 497 -29.51 -8.66 -33.22
N ALA A 498 -29.31 -9.98 -33.07
CA ALA A 498 -28.26 -10.52 -32.20
C ALA A 498 -26.86 -10.01 -32.57
N ARG A 499 -26.58 -9.94 -33.88
CA ARG A 499 -25.30 -9.44 -34.42
C ARG A 499 -25.02 -7.99 -34.09
N ASP A 500 -26.04 -7.12 -34.02
CA ASP A 500 -25.84 -5.70 -33.72
C ASP A 500 -25.43 -5.51 -32.25
N VAL A 501 -25.98 -6.33 -31.33
CA VAL A 501 -25.55 -6.38 -29.92
C VAL A 501 -24.12 -6.92 -29.80
N TRP A 502 -23.77 -8.00 -30.53
CA TRP A 502 -22.43 -8.58 -30.53
C TRP A 502 -21.36 -7.59 -31.03
N ASN A 503 -21.64 -6.91 -32.15
CA ASN A 503 -20.79 -5.84 -32.67
C ASN A 503 -20.61 -4.71 -31.64
N THR A 504 -21.67 -4.35 -30.90
CA THR A 504 -21.61 -3.33 -29.84
C THR A 504 -20.72 -3.75 -28.67
N ILE A 505 -20.72 -5.04 -28.29
CA ILE A 505 -19.80 -5.61 -27.28
C ILE A 505 -18.35 -5.45 -27.76
N ILE A 506 -18.06 -5.92 -28.97
CA ILE A 506 -16.71 -5.90 -29.57
C ILE A 506 -16.18 -4.46 -29.70
N GLU A 507 -16.99 -3.54 -30.25
CA GLU A 507 -16.63 -2.13 -30.36
C GLU A 507 -16.37 -1.48 -29.00
N SER A 508 -17.17 -1.78 -27.97
CA SER A 508 -16.97 -1.19 -26.63
C SER A 508 -15.71 -1.72 -25.95
N ALA A 509 -15.46 -3.03 -26.07
CA ALA A 509 -14.26 -3.67 -25.57
C ALA A 509 -12.99 -3.11 -26.26
N TRP A 510 -13.03 -2.89 -27.58
CA TRP A 510 -11.95 -2.24 -28.32
C TRP A 510 -11.72 -0.76 -27.90
N LYS A 511 -12.81 -0.02 -27.62
CA LYS A 511 -12.75 1.39 -27.19
C LYS A 511 -12.22 1.57 -25.77
N SER A 512 -12.64 0.71 -24.82
CA SER A 512 -12.47 0.96 -23.37
C SER A 512 -11.91 -0.22 -22.55
N ALA A 513 -11.56 -1.33 -23.21
CA ALA A 513 -11.25 -2.63 -22.61
C ALA A 513 -12.39 -3.22 -21.76
N GLU A 514 -13.63 -2.76 -21.93
CA GLU A 514 -14.85 -3.29 -21.29
C GLU A 514 -16.09 -3.17 -22.21
N PRO A 515 -17.07 -4.07 -22.12
CA PRO A 515 -17.15 -5.19 -21.16
C PRO A 515 -16.31 -6.41 -21.58
N GLY A 516 -15.93 -7.22 -20.60
CA GLY A 516 -15.50 -8.59 -20.85
C GLY A 516 -16.67 -9.49 -21.27
N VAL A 517 -16.40 -10.73 -21.67
CA VAL A 517 -17.44 -11.73 -21.95
C VAL A 517 -17.19 -12.99 -21.13
N VAL A 518 -18.27 -13.53 -20.55
CA VAL A 518 -18.27 -14.81 -19.84
C VAL A 518 -19.35 -15.70 -20.46
N PHE A 519 -18.95 -16.86 -20.96
CA PHE A 519 -19.84 -17.81 -21.64
C PHE A 519 -20.58 -18.66 -20.58
N MET A 520 -21.48 -18.02 -19.84
CA MET A 520 -22.00 -18.50 -18.56
C MET A 520 -22.77 -19.83 -18.66
N GLU A 521 -23.46 -20.07 -19.78
CA GLU A 521 -24.15 -21.34 -20.04
C GLU A 521 -23.15 -22.49 -20.21
N TYR A 522 -22.14 -22.30 -21.06
CA TYR A 522 -21.05 -23.26 -21.28
C TYR A 522 -20.21 -23.49 -19.99
N TYR A 523 -19.94 -22.43 -19.22
CA TYR A 523 -19.27 -22.56 -17.93
C TYR A 523 -20.09 -23.45 -16.97
N ASN A 524 -21.41 -23.30 -16.91
CA ASN A 524 -22.25 -24.20 -16.10
C ASN A 524 -22.26 -25.64 -16.61
N GLN A 525 -22.27 -25.88 -17.93
CA GLN A 525 -22.14 -27.23 -18.51
C GLN A 525 -20.81 -27.91 -18.13
N MET A 526 -19.74 -27.13 -18.03
CA MET A 526 -18.41 -27.59 -17.61
C MET A 526 -18.21 -27.62 -16.08
N SER A 527 -19.13 -27.08 -15.29
CA SER A 527 -18.96 -26.92 -13.84
C SER A 527 -19.27 -28.19 -13.06
N ASN A 528 -18.40 -28.59 -12.14
CA ASN A 528 -18.66 -29.69 -11.20
C ASN A 528 -19.80 -29.40 -10.21
N SER A 529 -20.20 -28.14 -10.02
CA SER A 529 -21.29 -27.76 -9.10
C SER A 529 -22.68 -27.69 -9.75
N TRP A 530 -22.78 -28.01 -11.04
CA TRP A 530 -23.99 -27.83 -11.88
C TRP A 530 -25.29 -28.38 -11.26
N TYR A 531 -25.23 -29.53 -10.59
CA TYR A 531 -26.40 -30.24 -10.08
C TYR A 531 -26.94 -29.71 -8.73
N PHE A 532 -26.21 -28.83 -8.03
CA PHE A 532 -26.58 -28.40 -6.65
C PHE A 532 -26.22 -26.95 -6.28
N ASN A 533 -25.42 -26.26 -7.10
CA ASN A 533 -24.91 -24.91 -6.86
C ASN A 533 -24.42 -24.30 -8.21
N PRO A 534 -25.32 -23.89 -9.12
CA PRO A 534 -24.92 -23.32 -10.40
C PRO A 534 -24.13 -22.02 -10.21
N ILE A 535 -23.26 -21.72 -11.17
CA ILE A 535 -22.46 -20.50 -11.23
C ILE A 535 -23.32 -19.39 -11.82
N ILE A 536 -23.41 -18.26 -11.11
CA ILE A 536 -24.24 -17.11 -11.51
C ILE A 536 -23.41 -15.85 -11.84
N CYS A 537 -22.17 -15.79 -11.35
CA CYS A 537 -21.23 -14.70 -11.61
C CYS A 537 -19.79 -15.20 -11.48
N THR A 538 -18.81 -14.32 -11.69
CA THR A 538 -17.41 -14.53 -11.31
C THR A 538 -16.99 -13.60 -10.18
N ASN A 539 -15.87 -13.93 -9.53
CA ASN A 539 -15.09 -12.98 -8.75
C ASN A 539 -14.60 -11.78 -9.63
N PRO A 540 -14.06 -10.71 -9.03
CA PRO A 540 -13.66 -9.50 -9.77
C PRO A 540 -12.59 -9.67 -10.85
N CYS A 541 -11.88 -10.81 -10.90
CA CYS A 541 -10.81 -11.08 -11.86
C CYS A 541 -11.19 -12.11 -12.95
N GLY A 542 -12.35 -12.76 -12.86
CA GLY A 542 -12.89 -13.65 -13.90
C GLY A 542 -12.43 -15.12 -13.88
N GLU A 543 -11.46 -15.48 -13.04
CA GLU A 543 -10.97 -16.86 -12.91
C GLU A 543 -11.89 -17.76 -12.07
N GLN A 544 -12.63 -17.20 -11.12
CA GLN A 544 -13.46 -17.98 -10.22
C GLN A 544 -14.93 -17.66 -10.45
N GLY A 545 -15.60 -18.51 -11.22
CA GLY A 545 -17.05 -18.63 -11.20
C GLY A 545 -17.53 -18.99 -9.78
N LEU A 546 -18.55 -18.28 -9.32
CA LEU A 546 -19.12 -18.38 -7.99
C LEU A 546 -20.65 -18.58 -8.06
N PRO A 547 -21.23 -19.43 -7.18
CA PRO A 547 -22.65 -19.41 -6.85
C PRO A 547 -22.97 -18.22 -5.92
N ALA A 548 -24.24 -18.05 -5.58
CA ALA A 548 -24.64 -17.13 -4.50
C ALA A 548 -23.87 -17.45 -3.20
N TRP A 549 -23.31 -16.41 -2.57
CA TRP A 549 -22.44 -16.53 -1.37
C TRP A 549 -21.17 -17.40 -1.57
N GLY A 550 -20.77 -17.64 -2.81
CA GLY A 550 -19.50 -18.27 -3.16
C GLY A 550 -18.28 -17.55 -2.55
N VAL A 551 -17.25 -18.31 -2.19
CA VAL A 551 -15.99 -17.78 -1.66
C VAL A 551 -14.83 -18.26 -2.54
N CYS A 552 -13.87 -17.36 -2.78
CA CYS A 552 -12.67 -17.64 -3.56
C CYS A 552 -11.48 -17.91 -2.62
N ASN A 553 -10.89 -19.10 -2.70
CA ASN A 553 -9.75 -19.53 -1.88
C ASN A 553 -8.60 -19.94 -2.80
N LEU A 554 -7.56 -19.10 -2.87
CA LEU A 554 -6.56 -19.11 -3.94
C LEU A 554 -5.15 -19.40 -3.47
N SER A 555 -4.39 -20.13 -4.29
CA SER A 555 -2.94 -20.27 -4.21
C SER A 555 -2.34 -20.41 -5.61
N ALA A 556 -1.04 -20.15 -5.77
CA ALA A 556 -0.37 -20.29 -7.07
C ALA A 556 1.02 -20.90 -6.93
N ILE A 557 1.32 -21.87 -7.79
CA ILE A 557 2.63 -22.55 -7.88
C ILE A 557 3.55 -21.75 -8.83
N ASN A 558 4.79 -21.48 -8.41
CA ASN A 558 5.79 -20.89 -9.29
C ASN A 558 6.45 -21.96 -10.17
N LEU A 559 5.99 -22.08 -11.41
CA LEU A 559 6.45 -23.04 -12.41
C LEU A 559 7.93 -22.89 -12.78
N SER A 560 8.51 -21.69 -12.67
CA SER A 560 9.92 -21.47 -13.05
C SER A 560 10.94 -22.16 -12.15
N ARG A 561 10.48 -22.70 -11.01
CA ARG A 561 11.27 -23.53 -10.09
C ARG A 561 11.28 -25.02 -10.43
N PHE A 562 10.56 -25.45 -11.48
CA PHE A 562 10.43 -26.84 -11.89
C PHE A 562 11.08 -27.13 -13.25
N TYR A 563 12.14 -26.40 -13.63
CA TYR A 563 12.98 -26.75 -14.77
C TYR A 563 14.10 -27.72 -14.36
N ASP A 564 14.16 -28.91 -14.97
CA ASP A 564 15.22 -29.89 -14.79
C ASP A 564 16.31 -29.68 -15.85
N ALA A 565 17.39 -29.01 -15.45
CA ALA A 565 18.49 -28.65 -16.35
C ALA A 565 19.38 -29.84 -16.80
N GLU A 566 19.26 -31.02 -16.18
CA GLU A 566 19.98 -32.23 -16.63
C GLU A 566 19.20 -32.97 -17.72
N LYS A 567 17.86 -32.91 -17.68
CA LYS A 567 16.97 -33.57 -18.64
C LYS A 567 16.46 -32.64 -19.75
N HIS A 568 16.50 -31.33 -19.53
CA HIS A 568 15.80 -30.32 -20.34
C HIS A 568 14.29 -30.63 -20.46
N ASP A 569 13.66 -30.93 -19.33
CA ASP A 569 12.21 -31.18 -19.18
C ASP A 569 11.75 -30.54 -17.84
N VAL A 570 10.47 -30.66 -17.53
CA VAL A 570 9.92 -30.27 -16.22
C VAL A 570 10.34 -31.29 -15.15
N ALA A 571 10.58 -30.82 -13.93
CA ALA A 571 10.79 -31.64 -12.74
C ALA A 571 9.47 -32.28 -12.25
N TRP A 572 8.87 -33.14 -13.09
CA TRP A 572 7.51 -33.69 -12.92
C TRP A 572 7.23 -34.26 -11.53
N GLU A 573 8.18 -35.00 -10.94
CA GLU A 573 8.01 -35.62 -9.62
C GLU A 573 7.85 -34.58 -8.49
N GLU A 574 8.67 -33.52 -8.51
CA GLU A 574 8.58 -32.42 -7.53
C GLU A 574 7.37 -31.53 -7.79
N LEU A 575 7.02 -31.29 -9.06
CA LEU A 575 5.80 -30.57 -9.42
C LEU A 575 4.56 -31.31 -8.86
N GLY A 576 4.49 -32.64 -9.04
CA GLY A 576 3.43 -33.47 -8.48
C GLY A 576 3.33 -33.36 -6.96
N LYS A 577 4.46 -33.51 -6.24
CA LYS A 577 4.50 -33.32 -4.77
C LYS A 577 3.95 -31.96 -4.36
N VAL A 578 4.38 -30.88 -5.02
CA VAL A 578 3.96 -29.50 -4.68
C VAL A 578 2.49 -29.23 -5.03
N VAL A 579 1.96 -29.77 -6.14
CA VAL A 579 0.52 -29.72 -6.48
C VAL A 579 -0.33 -30.36 -5.39
N ARG A 580 0.05 -31.57 -4.95
CA ARG A 580 -0.69 -32.32 -3.92
C ARG A 580 -0.63 -31.63 -2.56
N TYR A 581 0.53 -31.09 -2.18
CA TYR A 581 0.68 -30.29 -0.97
C TYR A 581 -0.10 -28.96 -1.03
N SER A 582 -0.12 -28.27 -2.16
CA SER A 582 -0.86 -27.01 -2.34
C SER A 582 -2.38 -27.24 -2.26
N THR A 583 -2.87 -28.33 -2.83
CA THR A 583 -4.28 -28.76 -2.74
C THR A 583 -4.68 -28.99 -1.27
N ARG A 584 -3.85 -29.73 -0.51
CA ARG A 584 -4.08 -29.97 0.92
C ARG A 584 -3.95 -28.70 1.78
N PHE A 585 -3.05 -27.79 1.43
CA PHE A 585 -2.96 -26.47 2.07
C PHE A 585 -4.24 -25.66 1.86
N LEU A 586 -4.76 -25.60 0.63
CA LEU A 586 -6.00 -24.90 0.30
C LEU A 586 -7.21 -25.47 1.07
N ASP A 587 -7.38 -26.80 1.13
CA ASP A 587 -8.44 -27.42 1.93
C ASP A 587 -8.34 -27.05 3.43
N ASN A 588 -7.13 -26.99 3.99
CA ASN A 588 -6.93 -26.60 5.38
C ASN A 588 -7.23 -25.11 5.66
N VAL A 589 -7.06 -24.22 4.68
CA VAL A 589 -7.36 -22.78 4.82
C VAL A 589 -8.87 -22.53 5.00
N ILE A 590 -9.73 -23.36 4.40
CA ILE A 590 -11.20 -23.28 4.55
C ILE A 590 -11.60 -23.31 6.02
N ASP A 591 -11.02 -24.22 6.79
CA ASP A 591 -11.34 -24.45 8.22
C ASP A 591 -10.60 -23.47 9.17
N LYS A 592 -9.84 -22.51 8.60
CA LYS A 592 -9.14 -21.43 9.33
C LYS A 592 -9.58 -20.03 8.93
N THR A 593 -10.38 -19.89 7.88
CA THR A 593 -10.85 -18.60 7.37
C THR A 593 -11.90 -18.00 8.32
N PRO A 594 -11.74 -16.75 8.78
CA PRO A 594 -12.78 -16.03 9.52
C PRO A 594 -13.83 -15.49 8.53
N TYR A 595 -14.98 -16.16 8.47
CA TYR A 595 -16.11 -15.72 7.67
C TYR A 595 -16.83 -14.56 8.35
N HIS A 596 -17.25 -13.56 7.57
CA HIS A 596 -17.90 -12.35 8.06
C HIS A 596 -19.44 -12.40 7.92
N PHE A 597 -19.94 -13.31 7.09
CA PHE A 597 -21.36 -13.60 6.86
C PHE A 597 -21.58 -15.11 7.03
N PRO A 598 -22.57 -15.57 7.83
CA PRO A 598 -22.88 -16.98 8.00
C PRO A 598 -23.19 -17.72 6.70
N GLU A 599 -23.75 -17.03 5.72
CA GLU A 599 -24.12 -17.53 4.40
C GLU A 599 -22.88 -17.94 3.58
N ASN A 600 -21.81 -17.12 3.62
CA ASN A 600 -20.53 -17.47 3.02
C ASN A 600 -19.89 -18.68 3.72
N GLU A 601 -19.98 -18.76 5.06
CA GLU A 601 -19.45 -19.91 5.81
C GLU A 601 -20.21 -21.20 5.48
N ALA A 602 -21.54 -21.14 5.43
CA ALA A 602 -22.41 -22.27 5.10
C ALA A 602 -22.15 -22.77 3.67
N ASN A 603 -22.12 -21.87 2.68
CA ASN A 603 -21.82 -22.25 1.30
C ASN A 603 -20.41 -22.83 1.18
N GLN A 604 -19.39 -22.14 1.72
CA GLN A 604 -18.00 -22.58 1.58
C GLN A 604 -17.72 -23.90 2.33
N LYS A 605 -18.46 -24.22 3.39
CA LYS A 605 -18.39 -25.55 4.04
C LYS A 605 -19.21 -26.63 3.31
N LYS A 606 -20.30 -26.26 2.63
CA LYS A 606 -21.11 -27.17 1.79
C LYS A 606 -20.31 -27.70 0.60
N GLU A 607 -19.61 -26.83 -0.12
CA GLU A 607 -18.94 -27.17 -1.40
C GLU A 607 -17.40 -27.22 -1.34
N ARG A 608 -16.77 -26.59 -0.35
CA ARG A 608 -15.32 -26.55 -0.14
C ARG A 608 -14.50 -26.12 -1.38
N ARG A 609 -14.99 -25.09 -2.08
CA ARG A 609 -14.40 -24.51 -3.31
C ARG A 609 -12.95 -24.05 -3.08
N VAL A 610 -12.01 -24.52 -3.90
CA VAL A 610 -10.63 -24.00 -3.94
C VAL A 610 -10.18 -23.76 -5.38
N GLY A 611 -9.13 -22.95 -5.52
CA GLY A 611 -8.52 -22.63 -6.81
C GLY A 611 -6.99 -22.59 -6.72
N LEU A 612 -6.36 -23.64 -7.23
CA LEU A 612 -4.91 -23.74 -7.40
C LEU A 612 -4.52 -23.28 -8.81
N GLY A 613 -3.69 -22.24 -8.90
CA GLY A 613 -3.19 -21.66 -10.15
C GLY A 613 -1.67 -21.68 -10.27
N THR A 614 -1.16 -20.89 -11.21
CA THR A 614 0.27 -20.81 -11.54
C THR A 614 0.82 -19.37 -11.59
N MET A 615 2.15 -19.28 -11.55
CA MET A 615 2.95 -18.12 -11.95
C MET A 615 4.27 -18.63 -12.55
N GLY A 616 5.01 -17.81 -13.28
CA GLY A 616 6.30 -18.18 -13.86
C GLY A 616 6.23 -19.14 -15.04
N LEU A 617 5.06 -19.25 -15.69
CA LEU A 617 4.88 -20.11 -16.88
C LEU A 617 5.84 -19.70 -18.01
N ALA A 618 5.98 -18.40 -18.27
CA ALA A 618 6.84 -17.89 -19.34
C ALA A 618 8.32 -18.18 -19.08
N GLU A 619 8.79 -18.07 -17.82
CA GLU A 619 10.16 -18.44 -17.46
C GLU A 619 10.43 -19.94 -17.64
N LEU A 620 9.47 -20.81 -17.33
CA LEU A 620 9.61 -22.24 -17.56
C LEU A 620 9.68 -22.56 -19.06
N MET A 621 8.81 -21.96 -19.87
CA MET A 621 8.79 -22.16 -21.33
C MET A 621 10.06 -21.63 -22.00
N ILE A 622 10.55 -20.44 -21.61
CA ILE A 622 11.82 -19.87 -22.11
C ILE A 622 13.02 -20.78 -21.77
N ARG A 623 13.01 -21.45 -20.61
CA ARG A 623 14.08 -22.41 -20.20
C ARG A 623 14.03 -23.75 -20.93
N LEU A 624 12.86 -24.11 -21.47
CA LEU A 624 12.65 -25.27 -22.32
C LEU A 624 12.74 -24.91 -23.82
N GLU A 625 13.13 -23.67 -24.14
CA GLU A 625 13.22 -23.12 -25.51
C GLU A 625 11.88 -23.16 -26.30
N VAL A 626 10.76 -23.36 -25.60
CA VAL A 626 9.41 -23.47 -26.17
C VAL A 626 8.80 -22.09 -26.38
N ARG A 627 8.64 -21.67 -27.64
CA ARG A 627 7.98 -20.40 -28.00
C ARG A 627 6.50 -20.37 -27.58
N TYR A 628 6.11 -19.39 -26.76
CA TYR A 628 4.71 -19.18 -26.37
C TYR A 628 3.79 -19.07 -27.60
N GLY A 629 2.68 -19.82 -27.59
CA GLY A 629 1.69 -19.84 -28.67
C GLY A 629 2.05 -20.69 -29.89
N SER A 630 3.26 -21.29 -29.96
CA SER A 630 3.59 -22.26 -31.02
C SER A 630 2.77 -23.55 -30.89
N PRO A 631 2.59 -24.37 -31.96
CA PRO A 631 1.93 -25.66 -31.86
C PRO A 631 2.56 -26.60 -30.81
N GLU A 632 3.89 -26.63 -30.74
CA GLU A 632 4.66 -27.34 -29.72
C GLU A 632 4.32 -26.85 -28.30
N SER A 633 4.14 -25.54 -28.11
CA SER A 633 3.70 -25.02 -26.82
C SER A 633 2.31 -25.48 -26.43
N LEU A 634 1.41 -25.69 -27.38
CA LEU A 634 0.07 -26.21 -27.10
C LEU A 634 0.14 -27.68 -26.63
N GLU A 635 0.96 -28.51 -27.28
CA GLU A 635 1.21 -29.90 -26.83
C GLU A 635 1.87 -29.94 -25.45
N PHE A 636 2.86 -29.07 -25.20
CA PHE A 636 3.51 -28.94 -23.88
C PHE A 636 2.53 -28.49 -22.79
N LEU A 637 1.66 -27.53 -23.07
CA LEU A 637 0.70 -27.00 -22.11
C LEU A 637 -0.42 -28.00 -21.78
N ASP A 638 -0.90 -28.78 -22.76
CA ASP A 638 -1.85 -29.87 -22.53
C ASP A 638 -1.24 -30.92 -21.57
N LYS A 639 0.01 -31.35 -21.84
CA LYS A 639 0.79 -32.24 -20.94
C LYS A 639 0.96 -31.64 -19.54
N LEU A 640 1.35 -30.37 -19.44
CA LEU A 640 1.67 -29.70 -18.19
C LEU A 640 0.44 -29.54 -17.29
N TYR A 641 -0.63 -28.94 -17.82
CA TYR A 641 -1.83 -28.67 -17.04
C TYR A 641 -2.69 -29.93 -16.85
N GLY A 642 -2.68 -30.88 -17.78
CA GLY A 642 -3.29 -32.21 -17.58
C GLY A 642 -2.64 -32.97 -16.43
N PHE A 643 -1.30 -33.00 -16.37
CA PHE A 643 -0.58 -33.59 -15.23
C PHE A 643 -0.94 -32.90 -13.90
N MET A 644 -0.95 -31.56 -13.86
CA MET A 644 -1.34 -30.81 -12.67
C MET A 644 -2.79 -31.10 -12.25
N ALA A 645 -3.72 -31.17 -13.20
CA ALA A 645 -5.13 -31.46 -12.94
C ALA A 645 -5.33 -32.86 -12.36
N LYS A 646 -4.70 -33.88 -12.96
CA LYS A 646 -4.71 -35.26 -12.45
C LYS A 646 -4.15 -35.34 -11.02
N GLU A 647 -2.98 -34.77 -10.75
CA GLU A 647 -2.37 -34.81 -9.41
C GLU A 647 -3.17 -34.03 -8.35
N ALA A 648 -3.78 -32.90 -8.72
CA ALA A 648 -4.63 -32.11 -7.82
C ALA A 648 -5.94 -32.83 -7.46
N TYR A 649 -6.59 -33.45 -8.44
CA TYR A 649 -7.82 -34.23 -8.21
C TYR A 649 -7.52 -35.48 -7.37
N LEU A 650 -6.46 -36.23 -7.67
CA LEU A 650 -6.04 -37.37 -6.84
C LEU A 650 -5.80 -36.95 -5.38
N ALA A 651 -5.12 -35.82 -5.14
CA ALA A 651 -4.96 -35.27 -3.79
C ALA A 651 -6.30 -34.94 -3.11
N SER A 652 -7.27 -34.38 -3.84
CA SER A 652 -8.62 -34.12 -3.30
C SER A 652 -9.37 -35.42 -2.95
N THR A 653 -9.21 -36.50 -3.72
CA THR A 653 -9.77 -37.82 -3.36
C THR A 653 -9.11 -38.43 -2.12
N GLU A 654 -7.80 -38.26 -1.94
CA GLU A 654 -7.09 -38.74 -0.75
C GLU A 654 -7.49 -37.98 0.51
N ILE A 655 -7.71 -36.66 0.40
CA ILE A 655 -8.25 -35.87 1.51
C ILE A 655 -9.72 -36.24 1.78
N ALA A 656 -10.48 -36.70 0.78
CA ALA A 656 -11.84 -37.21 0.96
C ALA A 656 -11.86 -38.55 1.72
N ALA A 657 -10.93 -39.46 1.42
CA ALA A 657 -10.75 -40.70 2.18
C ALA A 657 -10.34 -40.44 3.65
N GLU A 658 -9.55 -39.39 3.92
CA GLU A 658 -9.12 -39.01 5.26
C GLU A 658 -10.19 -38.26 6.07
N LYS A 659 -10.90 -37.31 5.44
CA LYS A 659 -11.72 -36.29 6.14
C LYS A 659 -13.21 -36.30 5.74
N GLY A 660 -13.62 -37.21 4.86
CA GLY A 660 -14.91 -37.17 4.16
C GLY A 660 -14.92 -36.20 2.97
N SER A 661 -15.84 -36.44 2.04
CA SER A 661 -16.09 -35.56 0.88
C SER A 661 -16.67 -34.18 1.28
N PHE A 662 -16.84 -33.26 0.32
CA PHE A 662 -17.68 -32.09 0.54
C PHE A 662 -19.15 -32.49 0.74
N GLN A 663 -19.94 -31.67 1.45
CA GLN A 663 -21.23 -32.09 2.01
C GLN A 663 -22.31 -32.40 0.95
N ALA A 664 -22.21 -31.77 -0.22
CA ALA A 664 -23.12 -31.96 -1.35
C ALA A 664 -22.53 -32.85 -2.46
N PHE A 665 -21.52 -33.67 -2.16
CA PHE A 665 -20.90 -34.56 -3.15
C PHE A 665 -21.81 -35.74 -3.50
N GLU A 666 -22.15 -35.85 -4.78
CA GLU A 666 -22.83 -37.02 -5.35
C GLU A 666 -22.01 -37.53 -6.53
N ALA A 667 -21.50 -38.76 -6.45
CA ALA A 667 -20.45 -39.24 -7.35
C ALA A 667 -20.84 -39.23 -8.84
N GLU A 668 -22.00 -39.79 -9.21
CA GLU A 668 -22.39 -39.86 -10.62
C GLU A 668 -22.82 -38.48 -11.19
N PRO A 669 -23.60 -37.63 -10.51
CA PRO A 669 -23.83 -36.24 -10.96
C PRO A 669 -22.54 -35.42 -11.10
N PHE A 670 -21.59 -35.58 -10.19
CA PHE A 670 -20.27 -34.92 -10.28
C PHE A 670 -19.48 -35.39 -11.51
N LEU A 671 -19.44 -36.71 -11.74
CA LEU A 671 -18.74 -37.32 -12.88
C LEU A 671 -19.43 -37.08 -14.23
N GLN A 672 -20.66 -36.59 -14.24
CA GLN A 672 -21.38 -36.17 -15.44
C GLN A 672 -21.06 -34.73 -15.91
N SER A 673 -20.30 -33.93 -15.15
CA SER A 673 -19.90 -32.58 -15.61
C SER A 673 -19.04 -32.65 -16.87
N GLY A 674 -19.11 -31.64 -17.74
CA GLY A 674 -18.28 -31.60 -18.96
C GLY A 674 -16.77 -31.64 -18.68
N PHE A 675 -16.34 -31.07 -17.55
CA PHE A 675 -14.94 -31.18 -17.10
C PHE A 675 -14.57 -32.61 -16.69
N MET A 676 -15.44 -33.31 -15.95
CA MET A 676 -15.17 -34.69 -15.52
C MET A 676 -15.27 -35.70 -16.66
N GLN A 677 -16.05 -35.42 -17.71
CA GLN A 677 -16.04 -36.21 -18.95
C GLN A 677 -14.67 -36.14 -19.64
N ASN A 678 -14.12 -34.94 -19.88
CA ASN A 678 -12.76 -34.78 -20.42
C ASN A 678 -11.68 -35.39 -19.51
N MET A 679 -11.84 -35.31 -18.18
CA MET A 679 -10.95 -35.99 -17.23
C MET A 679 -11.04 -37.52 -17.36
N HIS A 680 -12.23 -38.09 -17.57
CA HIS A 680 -12.42 -39.53 -17.76
C HIS A 680 -11.75 -40.06 -19.03
N GLU A 681 -11.83 -39.32 -20.13
CA GLU A 681 -11.27 -39.72 -21.43
C GLU A 681 -9.74 -39.83 -21.44
N VAL A 682 -9.04 -39.05 -20.61
CA VAL A 682 -7.57 -38.98 -20.58
C VAL A 682 -6.97 -39.62 -19.32
N TYR A 683 -7.62 -39.46 -18.16
CA TYR A 683 -7.17 -39.97 -16.86
C TYR A 683 -8.30 -40.74 -16.14
N PRO A 684 -8.73 -41.89 -16.68
CA PRO A 684 -9.84 -42.66 -16.09
C PRO A 684 -9.59 -43.04 -14.63
N GLU A 685 -8.34 -43.23 -14.21
CA GLU A 685 -7.94 -43.54 -12.83
C GLU A 685 -8.37 -42.45 -11.83
N VAL A 686 -8.48 -41.20 -12.27
CA VAL A 686 -9.02 -40.10 -11.44
C VAL A 686 -10.50 -40.35 -11.15
N THR A 687 -11.28 -40.76 -12.15
CA THR A 687 -12.71 -41.04 -11.98
C THR A 687 -12.98 -42.31 -11.18
N GLU A 688 -12.09 -43.30 -11.26
CA GLU A 688 -12.12 -44.48 -10.39
C GLU A 688 -11.83 -44.12 -8.93
N ALA A 689 -10.81 -43.30 -8.68
CA ALA A 689 -10.50 -42.78 -7.36
C ALA A 689 -11.65 -41.94 -6.76
N ILE A 690 -12.34 -41.14 -7.58
CA ILE A 690 -13.53 -40.36 -7.17
C ILE A 690 -14.70 -41.29 -6.79
N ARG A 691 -14.94 -42.38 -7.51
CA ARG A 691 -15.97 -43.37 -7.13
C ARG A 691 -15.62 -44.14 -5.86
N ALA A 692 -14.33 -44.43 -5.64
CA ALA A 692 -13.87 -45.19 -4.48
C ALA A 692 -13.79 -44.35 -3.18
N ASN A 693 -13.32 -43.11 -3.27
CA ASN A 693 -12.95 -42.27 -2.11
C ASN A 693 -13.81 -41.00 -1.97
N GLY A 694 -14.50 -40.59 -3.04
CA GLY A 694 -15.19 -39.30 -3.15
C GLY A 694 -14.27 -38.11 -3.43
N MET A 695 -14.80 -36.89 -3.35
CA MET A 695 -14.06 -35.63 -3.59
C MET A 695 -14.16 -34.68 -2.40
N ARG A 696 -13.02 -34.11 -1.98
CA ARG A 696 -12.98 -33.18 -0.84
C ARG A 696 -13.45 -31.77 -1.20
N ASN A 697 -13.26 -31.37 -2.45
CA ASN A 697 -13.47 -30.01 -2.95
C ASN A 697 -14.28 -30.05 -4.25
N VAL A 698 -15.26 -29.16 -4.43
CA VAL A 698 -16.07 -29.13 -5.67
C VAL A 698 -15.25 -28.70 -6.90
N THR A 699 -14.30 -27.79 -6.69
CA THR A 699 -13.30 -27.33 -7.66
C THR A 699 -11.92 -27.39 -7.01
N VAL A 700 -10.89 -27.54 -7.83
CA VAL A 700 -9.50 -27.60 -7.36
C VAL A 700 -8.60 -26.60 -8.09
N ILE A 701 -8.86 -26.25 -9.36
CA ILE A 701 -7.92 -25.50 -10.21
C ILE A 701 -8.55 -24.24 -10.82
N THR A 702 -7.83 -23.12 -10.72
CA THR A 702 -8.18 -21.85 -11.36
C THR A 702 -6.93 -21.03 -11.70
N GLN A 703 -6.94 -20.23 -12.76
CA GLN A 703 -5.78 -19.38 -13.12
C GLN A 703 -6.01 -17.91 -12.76
N ALA A 704 -5.71 -17.59 -11.51
CA ALA A 704 -5.80 -16.24 -10.94
C ALA A 704 -4.68 -15.30 -11.41
N PRO A 705 -4.91 -13.98 -11.48
CA PRO A 705 -3.89 -13.03 -11.90
C PRO A 705 -2.90 -12.75 -10.76
N THR A 706 -1.72 -13.36 -10.81
CA THR A 706 -0.70 -13.24 -9.75
C THR A 706 0.14 -11.95 -9.84
N GLY A 707 -0.44 -10.84 -10.28
CA GLY A 707 0.29 -9.58 -10.55
C GLY A 707 1.15 -9.08 -9.37
N SER A 708 0.65 -9.16 -8.14
CA SER A 708 1.40 -8.78 -6.93
C SER A 708 2.38 -9.88 -6.47
N THR A 709 1.97 -11.14 -6.47
CA THR A 709 2.76 -12.26 -5.94
C THR A 709 3.88 -12.70 -6.88
N GLY A 710 3.64 -12.71 -8.20
CA GLY A 710 4.64 -12.95 -9.23
C GLY A 710 5.75 -11.88 -9.21
N THR A 711 5.38 -10.60 -9.15
CA THR A 711 6.33 -9.49 -8.95
C THR A 711 7.13 -9.68 -7.65
N MET A 712 6.47 -10.03 -6.54
CA MET A 712 7.13 -10.22 -5.24
C MET A 712 8.19 -11.33 -5.24
N VAL A 713 8.05 -12.36 -6.08
CA VAL A 713 9.03 -13.46 -6.22
C VAL A 713 9.87 -13.36 -7.51
N GLY A 714 9.76 -12.26 -8.25
CA GLY A 714 10.59 -11.93 -9.41
C GLY A 714 10.27 -12.69 -10.70
N THR A 715 9.03 -13.16 -10.91
CA THR A 715 8.64 -14.09 -12.00
C THR A 715 7.46 -13.58 -12.85
N SER A 716 7.17 -14.23 -13.99
CA SER A 716 6.03 -13.90 -14.85
C SER A 716 4.68 -14.15 -14.17
N THR A 717 3.64 -13.40 -14.55
CA THR A 717 2.37 -13.36 -13.80
C THR A 717 1.30 -14.25 -14.40
N GLY A 718 0.68 -15.09 -13.59
CA GLY A 718 -0.39 -16.01 -14.00
C GLY A 718 0.09 -17.02 -15.04
N ILE A 719 -0.69 -17.15 -16.11
CA ILE A 719 -0.30 -17.86 -17.34
C ILE A 719 0.23 -16.92 -18.43
N GLU A 720 0.48 -15.64 -18.11
CA GLU A 720 0.87 -14.65 -19.12
C GLU A 720 2.33 -14.78 -19.57
N PRO A 721 2.63 -14.44 -20.84
CA PRO A 721 3.99 -14.07 -21.25
C PRO A 721 4.43 -12.78 -20.53
N TYR A 722 5.69 -12.40 -20.68
CA TYR A 722 6.13 -11.07 -20.21
C TYR A 722 5.47 -9.97 -21.05
N PHE A 723 4.98 -8.90 -20.41
CA PHE A 723 4.44 -7.73 -21.13
C PHE A 723 5.47 -7.15 -22.11
N ALA A 724 6.69 -6.93 -21.61
CA ALA A 724 7.91 -6.73 -22.41
C ALA A 724 9.13 -7.13 -21.57
N PHE A 725 10.28 -7.41 -22.20
CA PHE A 725 11.53 -7.70 -21.48
C PHE A 725 12.22 -6.43 -20.92
N GLU A 726 11.87 -5.28 -21.48
CA GLU A 726 12.23 -3.94 -21.01
C GLU A 726 10.94 -3.10 -21.00
N TYR A 727 10.59 -2.51 -19.86
CA TYR A 727 9.38 -1.69 -19.73
C TYR A 727 9.54 -0.63 -18.62
N PHE A 728 8.69 0.38 -18.64
CA PHE A 728 8.53 1.33 -17.54
C PHE A 728 7.29 1.00 -16.72
N ARG A 729 7.38 1.20 -15.41
CA ARG A 729 6.30 0.95 -14.46
C ARG A 729 6.02 2.21 -13.64
N GLN A 730 4.77 2.67 -13.66
CA GLN A 730 4.35 3.72 -12.74
C GLN A 730 4.07 3.11 -11.36
N SER A 731 4.80 3.58 -10.36
CA SER A 731 4.69 3.16 -8.96
C SER A 731 4.25 4.34 -8.08
N ARG A 732 3.99 4.09 -6.79
CA ARG A 732 3.73 5.15 -5.81
C ARG A 732 5.00 5.96 -5.44
N LEU A 733 6.15 5.58 -5.96
CA LEU A 733 7.46 6.17 -5.66
C LEU A 733 8.10 6.84 -6.88
N GLY A 734 7.52 6.70 -8.08
CA GLY A 734 8.08 7.23 -9.33
C GLY A 734 7.72 6.40 -10.56
N PHE A 735 8.46 6.63 -11.64
CA PHE A 735 8.30 5.94 -12.92
C PHE A 735 9.59 5.16 -13.22
N ASP A 736 9.61 3.89 -12.85
CA ASP A 736 10.82 3.07 -12.78
C ASP A 736 11.00 2.22 -14.04
N LYS A 737 12.20 2.25 -14.64
CA LYS A 737 12.58 1.30 -15.70
C LYS A 737 12.83 -0.08 -15.09
N GLN A 738 12.23 -1.11 -15.67
CA GLN A 738 12.36 -2.51 -15.27
C GLN A 738 12.99 -3.33 -16.41
N LEU A 739 13.85 -4.27 -16.04
CA LEU A 739 14.46 -5.25 -16.94
C LEU A 739 14.12 -6.64 -16.43
N VAL A 740 13.69 -7.54 -17.33
CA VAL A 740 13.31 -8.91 -16.98
C VAL A 740 14.58 -9.76 -16.78
N PRO A 741 14.81 -10.36 -15.60
CA PRO A 741 16.08 -11.03 -15.27
C PRO A 741 16.50 -12.09 -16.28
N ILE A 742 15.62 -13.03 -16.65
CA ILE A 742 15.96 -14.13 -17.57
C ILE A 742 16.38 -13.64 -18.97
N ALA A 743 15.87 -12.50 -19.43
CA ALA A 743 16.27 -11.89 -20.71
C ALA A 743 17.57 -11.10 -20.60
N GLN A 744 17.88 -10.53 -19.43
CA GLN A 744 19.18 -9.90 -19.16
C GLN A 744 20.27 -10.96 -19.01
N GLU A 745 20.01 -12.03 -18.25
CA GLU A 745 20.92 -13.19 -18.08
C GLU A 745 21.30 -13.81 -19.43
N TRP A 746 20.34 -13.93 -20.37
CA TRP A 746 20.63 -14.42 -21.71
C TRP A 746 21.50 -13.45 -22.52
N LYS A 747 21.19 -12.15 -22.51
CA LYS A 747 21.95 -11.11 -23.22
C LYS A 747 23.37 -10.92 -22.67
N ASP A 748 23.56 -11.07 -21.36
CA ASP A 748 24.86 -11.00 -20.70
C ASP A 748 25.75 -12.20 -21.06
N ALA A 749 25.14 -13.35 -21.37
CA ALA A 749 25.84 -14.53 -21.87
C ALA A 749 26.14 -14.46 -23.39
N HIS A 750 25.22 -13.92 -24.19
CA HIS A 750 25.28 -13.84 -25.66
C HIS A 750 25.43 -12.38 -26.12
N ALA A 751 26.51 -11.74 -25.65
CA ALA A 751 26.70 -10.30 -25.75
C ALA A 751 26.85 -9.81 -27.21
N GLY A 752 25.77 -9.24 -27.75
CA GLY A 752 25.68 -8.73 -29.12
C GLY A 752 24.78 -9.54 -30.04
N GLU A 753 24.17 -10.62 -29.56
CA GLU A 753 23.17 -11.42 -30.27
C GLU A 753 21.74 -10.91 -29.95
N GLU A 754 20.81 -11.11 -30.88
CA GLU A 754 19.38 -10.81 -30.65
C GLU A 754 18.71 -11.93 -29.83
N LEU A 755 17.62 -11.61 -29.13
CA LEU A 755 16.89 -12.60 -28.33
C LEU A 755 16.30 -13.71 -29.24
N PRO A 756 16.46 -15.00 -28.91
CA PRO A 756 15.91 -16.10 -29.70
C PRO A 756 14.38 -16.07 -29.81
N GLU A 757 13.83 -16.70 -30.85
CA GLU A 757 12.40 -16.67 -31.19
C GLU A 757 11.44 -17.18 -30.09
N TRP A 758 11.95 -17.88 -29.07
CA TRP A 758 11.17 -18.31 -27.90
C TRP A 758 11.03 -17.25 -26.79
N PHE A 759 11.86 -16.20 -26.81
CA PHE A 759 11.67 -15.01 -25.98
C PHE A 759 10.59 -14.11 -26.59
N VAL A 760 9.33 -14.48 -26.38
CA VAL A 760 8.14 -13.77 -26.86
C VAL A 760 7.53 -12.90 -25.76
N THR A 761 7.18 -11.66 -26.09
CA THR A 761 6.39 -10.78 -25.22
C THR A 761 4.89 -10.84 -25.56
N ALA A 762 4.06 -10.30 -24.68
CA ALA A 762 2.62 -10.16 -24.91
C ALA A 762 2.32 -9.31 -26.18
N MET A 763 3.18 -8.34 -26.50
CA MET A 763 2.98 -7.43 -27.63
C MET A 763 3.39 -8.07 -28.98
N ASP A 764 4.15 -9.17 -28.97
CA ASP A 764 4.62 -9.88 -30.18
C ASP A 764 3.70 -11.07 -30.57
N LEU A 765 2.63 -11.31 -29.82
CA LEU A 765 1.71 -12.43 -30.02
C LEU A 765 0.51 -12.03 -30.88
N SER A 766 0.07 -12.95 -31.74
CA SER A 766 -1.23 -12.79 -32.39
C SER A 766 -2.38 -13.06 -31.42
N ALA A 767 -3.53 -12.45 -31.68
CA ALA A 767 -4.79 -12.73 -30.97
C ALA A 767 -5.09 -14.24 -30.86
N LYS A 768 -4.84 -14.97 -31.94
CA LYS A 768 -5.09 -16.41 -32.04
C LYS A 768 -4.22 -17.20 -31.10
N ASP A 769 -2.99 -16.76 -30.87
CA ASP A 769 -2.02 -17.47 -30.05
C ASP A 769 -2.27 -17.21 -28.56
N HIS A 770 -2.72 -16.01 -28.18
CA HIS A 770 -3.29 -15.76 -26.85
C HIS A 770 -4.45 -16.72 -26.53
N ILE A 771 -5.42 -16.83 -27.44
CA ILE A 771 -6.65 -17.60 -27.22
C ILE A 771 -6.42 -19.11 -27.31
N ARG A 772 -5.60 -19.61 -28.24
CA ARG A 772 -5.22 -21.03 -28.31
C ARG A 772 -4.53 -21.48 -27.02
N THR A 773 -3.57 -20.70 -26.53
CA THR A 773 -2.92 -20.96 -25.24
C THR A 773 -3.94 -20.95 -24.09
N GLN A 774 -4.87 -20.00 -24.08
CA GLN A 774 -5.93 -19.97 -23.07
C GLN A 774 -6.82 -21.22 -23.12
N ALA A 775 -7.29 -21.63 -24.30
CA ALA A 775 -8.20 -22.77 -24.47
C ALA A 775 -7.57 -24.11 -24.07
N VAL A 776 -6.32 -24.36 -24.47
CA VAL A 776 -5.58 -25.57 -24.08
C VAL A 776 -5.40 -25.67 -22.57
N ILE A 777 -5.11 -24.55 -21.90
CA ILE A 777 -5.04 -24.52 -20.43
C ILE A 777 -6.45 -24.65 -19.83
N GLN A 778 -7.47 -24.05 -20.45
CA GLN A 778 -8.86 -24.06 -19.96
C GLN A 778 -9.45 -25.47 -19.87
N ARG A 779 -9.08 -26.36 -20.80
CA ARG A 779 -9.41 -27.79 -20.79
C ARG A 779 -9.11 -28.48 -19.45
N TRP A 780 -8.07 -28.02 -18.76
CA TRP A 780 -7.54 -28.58 -17.51
C TRP A 780 -7.84 -27.72 -16.27
N VAL A 781 -8.66 -26.68 -16.44
CA VAL A 781 -9.07 -25.75 -15.39
C VAL A 781 -10.57 -25.89 -15.17
N ASP A 782 -10.96 -26.52 -14.06
CA ASP A 782 -12.37 -26.72 -13.69
C ASP A 782 -13.12 -25.39 -13.48
N SER A 783 -12.43 -24.39 -12.96
CA SER A 783 -12.90 -23.02 -12.80
C SER A 783 -12.69 -22.25 -14.11
N SER A 784 -12.12 -21.04 -14.09
CA SER A 784 -11.91 -20.19 -15.27
C SER A 784 -10.47 -19.62 -15.24
N ILE A 785 -10.14 -18.75 -16.19
CA ILE A 785 -8.81 -18.20 -16.40
C ILE A 785 -8.90 -16.67 -16.46
N SER A 786 -8.16 -15.98 -15.59
CA SER A 786 -7.90 -14.54 -15.69
C SER A 786 -6.65 -14.34 -16.56
N LYS A 787 -6.88 -14.35 -17.88
CA LYS A 787 -5.89 -13.98 -18.89
C LYS A 787 -6.44 -12.80 -19.68
N THR A 788 -5.61 -11.78 -19.88
CA THR A 788 -5.93 -10.62 -20.70
C THR A 788 -5.18 -10.74 -22.02
N ALA A 789 -5.89 -10.72 -23.14
CA ALA A 789 -5.25 -10.51 -24.43
C ALA A 789 -4.76 -9.05 -24.48
N ASN A 790 -3.45 -8.85 -24.28
CA ASN A 790 -2.82 -7.54 -24.37
C ASN A 790 -2.45 -7.32 -25.84
N CYS A 791 -2.92 -6.23 -26.44
CA CYS A 791 -2.82 -6.00 -27.88
C CYS A 791 -2.23 -4.60 -28.18
N PRO A 792 -1.49 -4.43 -29.28
CA PRO A 792 -0.89 -3.13 -29.65
C PRO A 792 -1.95 -2.10 -30.04
N ALA A 793 -1.60 -0.81 -30.05
CA ALA A 793 -2.54 0.30 -30.20
C ALA A 793 -3.27 0.33 -31.57
N ASP A 794 -2.68 -0.27 -32.60
CA ASP A 794 -3.17 -0.40 -33.96
C ASP A 794 -4.06 -1.64 -34.20
N PHE A 795 -4.15 -2.56 -33.22
CA PHE A 795 -5.04 -3.72 -33.26
C PHE A 795 -6.49 -3.33 -33.55
N THR A 796 -7.18 -4.08 -34.40
CA THR A 796 -8.46 -3.68 -35.02
C THR A 796 -9.71 -4.19 -34.30
N VAL A 797 -10.88 -3.68 -34.69
CA VAL A 797 -12.19 -4.15 -34.21
C VAL A 797 -12.46 -5.56 -34.75
N GLU A 798 -12.05 -5.80 -35.99
CA GLU A 798 -12.17 -7.08 -36.71
C GLU A 798 -11.33 -8.19 -36.06
N GLU A 799 -10.08 -7.89 -35.67
CA GLU A 799 -9.26 -8.83 -34.89
C GLU A 799 -9.82 -9.05 -33.47
N THR A 800 -10.50 -8.05 -32.89
CA THR A 800 -11.20 -8.20 -31.60
C THR A 800 -12.42 -9.13 -31.75
N ALA A 801 -13.14 -9.06 -32.87
CA ALA A 801 -14.23 -9.99 -33.18
C ALA A 801 -13.70 -11.43 -33.32
N GLU A 802 -12.66 -11.63 -34.13
CA GLU A 802 -12.06 -12.95 -34.34
C GLU A 802 -11.50 -13.55 -33.03
N LEU A 803 -10.95 -12.72 -32.14
CA LEU A 803 -10.48 -13.11 -30.81
C LEU A 803 -11.64 -13.63 -29.93
N TYR A 804 -12.78 -12.94 -29.90
CA TYR A 804 -13.94 -13.32 -29.09
C TYR A 804 -14.65 -14.55 -29.66
N GLU A 805 -14.76 -14.66 -30.99
CA GLU A 805 -15.39 -15.80 -31.66
C GLU A 805 -14.54 -17.07 -31.55
N LEU A 806 -13.22 -16.97 -31.70
CA LEU A 806 -12.31 -18.09 -31.47
C LEU A 806 -12.31 -18.55 -30.00
N ALA A 807 -12.47 -17.62 -29.04
CA ALA A 807 -12.58 -17.97 -27.62
C ALA A 807 -13.85 -18.80 -27.34
N PHE A 808 -14.98 -18.45 -27.98
CA PHE A 808 -16.20 -19.27 -27.91
C PHE A 808 -16.00 -20.65 -28.57
N GLU A 809 -15.44 -20.69 -29.79
CA GLU A 809 -15.28 -21.94 -30.55
C GLU A 809 -14.29 -22.92 -29.94
N LEU A 810 -13.26 -22.45 -29.23
CA LEU A 810 -12.29 -23.30 -28.53
C LEU A 810 -12.67 -23.62 -27.08
N GLY A 811 -13.86 -23.21 -26.60
CA GLY A 811 -14.32 -23.55 -25.25
C GLY A 811 -13.62 -22.78 -24.12
N CYS A 812 -13.22 -21.52 -24.35
CA CYS A 812 -12.89 -20.62 -23.24
C CYS A 812 -14.17 -20.33 -22.42
N LYS A 813 -14.04 -20.20 -21.09
CA LYS A 813 -15.20 -19.86 -20.21
C LYS A 813 -15.44 -18.36 -20.09
N GLY A 814 -14.45 -17.54 -20.41
CA GLY A 814 -14.55 -16.09 -20.55
C GLY A 814 -13.32 -15.51 -21.24
N VAL A 815 -13.41 -14.25 -21.67
CA VAL A 815 -12.37 -13.55 -22.42
C VAL A 815 -12.41 -12.04 -22.16
N THR A 816 -11.23 -11.42 -22.14
CA THR A 816 -11.06 -9.96 -22.01
C THR A 816 -9.87 -9.50 -22.86
N ILE A 817 -10.06 -8.41 -23.59
CA ILE A 817 -9.01 -7.69 -24.33
C ILE A 817 -8.55 -6.45 -23.55
N TYR A 818 -7.26 -6.16 -23.60
CA TYR A 818 -6.71 -4.83 -23.30
C TYR A 818 -5.87 -4.38 -24.49
N ARG A 819 -6.41 -3.49 -25.31
CA ARG A 819 -5.64 -2.80 -26.34
C ARG A 819 -4.89 -1.62 -25.71
N ASP A 820 -3.65 -1.40 -26.10
CA ASP A 820 -2.94 -0.18 -25.77
C ASP A 820 -3.75 1.07 -26.21
N GLY A 821 -3.66 2.15 -25.43
CA GLY A 821 -4.46 3.36 -25.61
C GLY A 821 -5.94 3.28 -25.19
N SER A 822 -6.48 2.11 -24.80
CA SER A 822 -7.91 1.95 -24.43
C SER A 822 -8.30 2.46 -23.03
N ARG A 823 -7.35 2.99 -22.23
CA ARG A 823 -7.59 3.55 -20.88
C ARG A 823 -6.70 4.77 -20.62
N ASP A 824 -7.21 5.73 -19.85
CA ASP A 824 -6.54 7.03 -19.59
C ASP A 824 -5.21 6.90 -18.82
N VAL A 825 -5.17 5.95 -17.87
CA VAL A 825 -4.06 5.67 -16.97
C VAL A 825 -3.51 4.28 -17.23
N GLN A 826 -2.24 4.21 -17.61
CA GLN A 826 -1.51 2.98 -17.88
C GLN A 826 -0.52 2.68 -16.74
N VAL A 827 -0.47 1.43 -16.29
CA VAL A 827 0.43 1.01 -15.18
C VAL A 827 1.81 0.54 -15.71
N LEU A 828 1.83 0.06 -16.96
CA LEU A 828 2.99 -0.42 -17.69
C LEU A 828 3.00 0.30 -19.06
N SER A 829 4.17 0.71 -19.53
CA SER A 829 4.37 1.21 -20.89
C SER A 829 5.73 0.80 -21.42
N THR A 830 5.82 0.61 -22.75
CA THR A 830 7.09 0.39 -23.47
C THR A 830 7.82 1.70 -23.78
N ALA A 831 7.13 2.84 -23.68
CA ALA A 831 7.68 4.18 -23.93
C ALA A 831 7.92 4.96 -22.64
N LYS A 832 8.87 5.90 -22.68
CA LYS A 832 9.04 6.91 -21.63
C LYS A 832 8.15 8.11 -21.96
N ASP A 833 7.04 8.24 -21.25
CA ASP A 833 5.93 9.13 -21.61
C ASP A 833 6.17 10.60 -21.21
N GLU A 834 7.21 11.24 -21.77
CA GLU A 834 7.64 12.63 -21.49
C GLU A 834 6.66 13.72 -22.01
N LYS A 835 5.38 13.39 -22.23
CA LYS A 835 4.40 14.29 -22.87
C LYS A 835 3.06 14.50 -22.15
N LYS A 836 2.78 13.82 -21.02
CA LYS A 836 1.52 14.05 -20.28
C LYS A 836 1.54 15.18 -19.23
N GLU A 837 2.70 15.63 -18.75
CA GLU A 837 2.78 16.71 -17.73
C GLU A 837 2.42 18.11 -18.27
N ALA A 838 2.60 18.37 -19.57
CA ALA A 838 2.32 19.70 -20.16
C ALA A 838 0.85 19.94 -20.50
N GLY A 839 0.05 18.88 -20.75
CA GLY A 839 -1.34 19.01 -21.21
C GLY A 839 -2.35 19.31 -20.09
N ALA A 840 -2.13 18.78 -18.88
CA ALA A 840 -3.06 18.89 -17.77
C ALA A 840 -3.29 20.35 -17.32
N ASN A 841 -2.26 21.18 -17.35
CA ASN A 841 -2.33 22.60 -16.96
C ASN A 841 -2.91 23.53 -18.05
N ALA A 842 -3.22 23.04 -19.25
CA ALA A 842 -3.90 23.81 -20.29
C ALA A 842 -5.42 23.58 -20.25
N ALA A 843 -5.84 22.31 -20.27
CA ALA A 843 -7.25 21.94 -20.31
C ALA A 843 -8.03 22.35 -19.03
N ALA A 844 -7.35 22.51 -17.89
CA ALA A 844 -7.96 23.00 -16.66
C ALA A 844 -8.31 24.51 -16.73
N VAL A 845 -7.53 25.31 -17.45
CA VAL A 845 -7.69 26.79 -17.47
C VAL A 845 -8.81 27.21 -18.41
N GLU A 846 -8.91 26.61 -19.60
CA GLU A 846 -10.00 26.92 -20.55
C GLU A 846 -11.37 26.38 -20.11
N ALA A 847 -11.42 25.46 -19.13
CA ALA A 847 -12.66 24.90 -18.59
C ALA A 847 -13.31 25.74 -17.47
N GLU A 848 -12.56 26.61 -16.78
CA GLU A 848 -13.11 27.44 -15.68
C GLU A 848 -13.68 28.78 -16.16
N GLU A 849 -13.17 29.39 -17.25
CA GLU A 849 -13.68 30.69 -17.73
C GLU A 849 -15.05 30.63 -18.43
N SER A 850 -15.58 29.46 -18.80
CA SER A 850 -16.87 29.34 -19.50
C SER A 850 -18.09 29.05 -18.59
N ALA A 851 -17.94 29.06 -17.26
CA ALA A 851 -18.96 28.58 -16.32
C ALA A 851 -19.82 29.67 -15.63
N GLU A 852 -19.45 30.95 -15.66
CA GLU A 852 -20.16 32.04 -14.94
C GLU A 852 -20.83 33.11 -15.84
N ALA A 853 -21.66 32.71 -16.83
CA ALA A 853 -22.51 33.67 -17.54
C ALA A 853 -23.78 33.08 -18.22
N ALA A 854 -24.85 32.77 -17.47
CA ALA A 854 -26.18 32.54 -18.08
C ALA A 854 -27.39 32.80 -17.15
N PRO A 855 -28.11 33.94 -17.29
CA PRO A 855 -29.52 34.06 -16.92
C PRO A 855 -30.43 33.62 -18.08
N ALA A 856 -31.67 33.22 -17.77
CA ALA A 856 -32.58 32.59 -18.74
C ALA A 856 -33.34 33.58 -19.65
N ALA A 857 -33.56 33.18 -20.93
CA ALA A 857 -34.71 33.60 -21.74
C ALA A 857 -34.97 32.65 -22.94
N GLU A 858 -36.18 32.74 -23.46
CA GLU A 858 -36.90 31.81 -24.35
C GLU A 858 -36.48 31.78 -25.85
N ALA A 859 -36.95 30.71 -26.52
CA ALA A 859 -37.58 30.72 -27.86
C ALA A 859 -36.76 30.80 -29.18
N SER A 860 -36.72 29.63 -29.84
CA SER A 860 -37.21 29.39 -31.22
C SER A 860 -36.27 29.47 -32.44
N SER A 861 -36.52 28.52 -33.37
CA SER A 861 -36.16 28.53 -34.81
C SER A 861 -34.67 28.44 -35.20
N ALA A 862 -34.29 28.06 -36.43
CA ALA A 862 -34.83 27.07 -37.39
C ALA A 862 -33.82 26.89 -38.55
N ALA A 863 -33.88 25.75 -39.26
CA ALA A 863 -33.08 25.38 -40.45
C ALA A 863 -31.55 25.27 -40.22
N ALA A 864 -30.84 24.19 -40.57
CA ALA A 864 -30.84 23.25 -41.71
C ALA A 864 -29.91 23.66 -42.87
N ALA A 865 -29.55 22.67 -43.69
CA ALA A 865 -28.55 22.68 -44.78
C ALA A 865 -27.07 22.72 -44.34
N THR A 866 -26.10 22.05 -44.98
CA THR A 866 -25.96 20.65 -45.51
C THR A 866 -24.60 20.55 -46.22
N SER A 867 -24.02 19.34 -46.30
CA SER A 867 -22.96 18.94 -47.26
C SER A 867 -21.56 19.56 -47.09
N ALA A 868 -20.46 18.97 -47.60
CA ALA A 868 -20.13 17.55 -47.80
C ALA A 868 -18.62 17.37 -48.13
N ARG A 869 -18.06 16.21 -47.77
CA ARG A 869 -17.00 15.44 -48.50
C ARG A 869 -15.82 16.19 -49.15
N ALA A 870 -14.61 16.01 -48.60
CA ALA A 870 -13.64 14.98 -49.05
C ALA A 870 -12.15 15.39 -49.28
N ALA A 871 -11.27 14.57 -48.68
CA ALA A 871 -10.08 13.92 -49.25
C ALA A 871 -8.69 14.62 -49.39
N SER A 872 -7.68 13.83 -48.98
CA SER A 872 -6.26 13.76 -49.45
C SER A 872 -5.27 14.87 -49.10
N GLY A 873 -3.98 14.49 -48.94
CA GLY A 873 -2.86 15.43 -49.16
C GLY A 873 -1.65 15.46 -48.20
N ASP A 874 -1.14 14.30 -47.74
CA ASP A 874 0.25 13.99 -47.30
C ASP A 874 1.14 14.98 -46.50
N ALA A 875 2.05 14.42 -45.68
CA ALA A 875 2.95 15.17 -44.80
C ALA A 875 4.27 15.59 -45.48
N ALA A 876 4.57 16.91 -45.53
CA ALA A 876 5.90 17.42 -45.94
C ALA A 876 6.22 18.87 -45.50
N THR A 877 6.31 19.16 -44.19
CA THR A 877 7.00 20.38 -43.68
C THR A 877 7.53 20.21 -42.25
N LEU A 878 8.71 19.59 -42.12
CA LEU A 878 9.48 19.57 -40.86
C LEU A 878 10.92 20.03 -41.19
N GLY A 879 11.10 21.33 -41.40
CA GLY A 879 12.32 21.83 -42.05
C GLY A 879 12.58 23.34 -42.12
N SER A 880 11.94 24.18 -41.30
CA SER A 880 12.36 25.59 -41.15
C SER A 880 11.86 26.24 -39.85
N LEU A 881 12.71 26.28 -38.82
CA LEU A 881 12.71 27.28 -37.71
C LEU A 881 13.87 27.06 -36.70
N ALA A 882 14.99 26.48 -37.13
CA ALA A 882 16.15 26.17 -36.28
C ALA A 882 17.31 27.18 -36.42
N GLU A 883 17.06 28.37 -36.98
CA GLU A 883 18.10 29.37 -37.31
C GLU A 883 17.81 30.75 -36.72
N SER A 884 17.90 30.91 -35.40
CA SER A 884 18.12 32.23 -34.80
C SER A 884 18.82 32.22 -33.44
N LEU A 885 20.09 32.65 -33.46
CA LEU A 885 20.94 33.23 -32.39
C LEU A 885 22.12 32.35 -31.86
N PRO A 886 23.36 32.89 -31.80
CA PRO A 886 24.56 32.13 -31.44
C PRO A 886 25.19 32.50 -30.09
N VAL A 887 25.75 31.51 -29.38
CA VAL A 887 26.79 31.70 -28.35
C VAL A 887 27.86 30.61 -28.53
N LYS A 888 29.15 30.98 -28.43
CA LYS A 888 30.28 30.05 -28.49
C LYS A 888 30.81 29.73 -27.09
N ALA A 889 31.13 28.47 -26.85
CA ALA A 889 32.04 28.03 -25.79
C ALA A 889 33.04 27.00 -26.36
N THR A 890 34.26 27.00 -25.85
CA THR A 890 35.41 26.24 -26.42
C THR A 890 35.59 24.92 -25.65
N PRO A 891 35.89 23.78 -26.31
CA PRO A 891 35.98 22.49 -25.64
C PRO A 891 37.26 22.32 -24.80
N GLN A 892 37.10 21.74 -23.61
CA GLN A 892 38.18 21.11 -22.85
C GLN A 892 37.79 19.67 -22.46
N GLN A 893 38.81 18.86 -22.15
CA GLN A 893 38.74 17.40 -22.24
C GLN A 893 37.90 16.75 -21.14
N ILE A 894 37.11 15.74 -21.52
CA ILE A 894 36.71 14.64 -20.64
C ILE A 894 37.27 13.36 -21.28
N GLY A 895 38.23 12.72 -20.61
CA GLY A 895 38.80 11.45 -21.06
C GLY A 895 38.00 10.27 -20.55
N VAL A 896 37.63 9.35 -21.45
CA VAL A 896 37.02 8.07 -21.07
C VAL A 896 38.11 7.13 -20.57
N PHE A 897 38.00 6.67 -19.32
CA PHE A 897 38.86 5.63 -18.76
C PHE A 897 38.18 4.27 -18.85
N ASP A 898 38.65 3.44 -19.77
CA ASP A 898 38.26 2.04 -19.92
C ASP A 898 38.86 1.18 -18.78
N LYS A 899 38.17 0.10 -18.38
CA LYS A 899 38.51 -0.73 -17.21
C LYS A 899 38.54 -2.22 -17.56
N GLN A 900 39.72 -2.71 -17.91
CA GLN A 900 39.92 -4.12 -18.25
C GLN A 900 39.85 -5.06 -17.03
N TYR A 901 39.36 -6.27 -17.29
CA TYR A 901 39.31 -7.39 -16.35
C TYR A 901 40.59 -8.25 -16.46
N LYS A 902 41.27 -8.55 -15.34
CA LYS A 902 42.52 -9.32 -15.36
C LYS A 902 42.28 -10.80 -15.72
N LYS A 903 42.91 -11.25 -16.81
CA LYS A 903 42.73 -12.59 -17.38
C LYS A 903 43.51 -13.67 -16.60
N ARG A 904 42.82 -14.73 -16.17
CA ARG A 904 43.37 -15.81 -15.32
C ARG A 904 44.49 -16.62 -16.04
N PRO A 905 45.70 -16.74 -15.46
CA PRO A 905 46.75 -17.66 -15.93
C PRO A 905 46.37 -19.15 -15.82
N LYS A 906 47.12 -20.02 -16.51
CA LYS A 906 46.92 -21.49 -16.46
C LYS A 906 47.40 -22.15 -15.16
N VAL A 907 48.31 -21.50 -14.42
CA VAL A 907 48.85 -21.96 -13.14
C VAL A 907 48.90 -20.76 -12.22
N LEU A 908 48.49 -20.96 -10.96
CA LEU A 908 48.56 -19.97 -9.89
C LEU A 908 49.41 -20.52 -8.73
N ARG A 909 49.94 -19.63 -7.90
CA ARG A 909 50.48 -19.96 -6.57
C ARG A 909 49.52 -19.45 -5.51
N GLY A 910 49.63 -19.95 -4.29
CA GLY A 910 48.68 -19.68 -3.22
C GLY A 910 48.83 -20.64 -2.04
N ALA A 911 48.05 -20.39 -0.99
CA ALA A 911 48.06 -21.16 0.25
C ALA A 911 46.65 -21.55 0.69
N THR A 912 46.51 -22.68 1.38
CA THR A 912 45.22 -23.14 1.94
C THR A 912 45.23 -23.04 3.46
N TYR A 913 44.44 -22.10 3.98
CA TYR A 913 44.27 -21.85 5.41
C TYR A 913 43.15 -22.72 5.97
N LYS A 914 43.30 -23.17 7.22
CA LYS A 914 42.36 -24.11 7.87
C LYS A 914 41.79 -23.50 9.14
N PHE A 915 40.51 -23.15 9.12
CA PHE A 915 39.80 -22.54 10.25
C PHE A 915 38.71 -23.47 10.78
N ASN A 916 38.49 -23.47 12.10
CA ASN A 916 37.36 -24.15 12.71
C ASN A 916 36.21 -23.14 12.83
N THR A 917 35.05 -23.43 12.24
CA THR A 917 33.90 -22.51 12.15
C THR A 917 32.67 -23.13 12.82
N PRO A 918 31.62 -22.32 13.12
CA PRO A 918 30.36 -22.84 13.67
C PRO A 918 29.68 -23.94 12.84
N PHE A 919 30.03 -24.06 11.55
CA PHE A 919 29.46 -25.02 10.61
C PHE A 919 30.43 -26.15 10.21
N GLY A 920 31.58 -26.27 10.87
CA GLY A 920 32.61 -27.27 10.61
C GLY A 920 33.97 -26.68 10.23
N MET A 921 34.90 -27.54 9.81
CA MET A 921 36.25 -27.12 9.39
C MET A 921 36.18 -26.48 7.99
N ALA A 922 36.49 -25.20 7.90
CA ALA A 922 36.66 -24.50 6.63
C ALA A 922 38.11 -24.61 6.14
N TYR A 923 38.25 -24.91 4.85
CA TYR A 923 39.49 -24.83 4.09
C TYR A 923 39.35 -23.65 3.11
N ILE A 924 40.28 -22.70 3.20
CA ILE A 924 40.23 -21.42 2.50
C ILE A 924 41.49 -21.29 1.67
N THR A 925 41.41 -21.63 0.38
CA THR A 925 42.53 -21.51 -0.55
C THR A 925 42.52 -20.13 -1.16
N VAL A 926 43.53 -19.32 -0.85
CA VAL A 926 43.76 -18.04 -1.52
C VAL A 926 44.89 -18.22 -2.51
N ASN A 927 44.68 -17.76 -3.75
CA ASN A 927 45.67 -17.80 -4.82
C ASN A 927 46.00 -16.39 -5.32
N ASP A 928 47.27 -16.19 -5.66
CA ASP A 928 47.82 -14.90 -6.06
C ASP A 928 47.78 -14.68 -7.58
N LEU A 929 47.43 -13.46 -7.95
CA LEU A 929 47.65 -12.88 -9.27
C LEU A 929 48.69 -11.76 -9.11
N GLU A 930 49.84 -11.94 -9.77
CA GLU A 930 50.88 -10.91 -9.88
C GLU A 930 51.40 -10.41 -8.51
N GLY A 931 51.51 -11.31 -7.52
CA GLY A 931 51.96 -10.98 -6.16
C GLY A 931 50.87 -10.44 -5.23
N THR A 932 49.60 -10.46 -5.66
CA THR A 932 48.47 -10.01 -4.83
C THR A 932 47.32 -11.04 -4.80
N PRO A 933 46.60 -11.20 -3.66
CA PRO A 933 45.47 -12.13 -3.57
C PRO A 933 44.43 -11.88 -4.67
N GLY A 934 44.16 -12.90 -5.48
CA GLY A 934 43.42 -12.77 -6.75
C GLY A 934 42.41 -13.88 -7.06
N GLU A 935 42.28 -14.90 -6.21
CA GLU A 935 41.20 -15.89 -6.20
C GLU A 935 41.04 -16.49 -4.81
N ILE A 936 39.81 -16.76 -4.36
CA ILE A 936 39.51 -17.42 -3.09
C ILE A 936 38.56 -18.59 -3.36
N PHE A 937 38.99 -19.81 -3.04
CA PHE A 937 38.14 -20.98 -2.94
C PHE A 937 37.89 -21.32 -1.48
N LEU A 938 36.67 -21.75 -1.17
CA LEU A 938 36.20 -21.97 0.18
C LEU A 938 35.38 -23.27 0.24
N ASN A 939 35.77 -24.19 1.11
CA ASN A 939 35.13 -25.50 1.27
C ASN A 939 34.96 -25.81 2.76
N VAL A 940 33.74 -26.10 3.21
CA VAL A 940 33.41 -26.36 4.62
C VAL A 940 33.07 -27.84 4.82
N GLY A 941 33.98 -28.58 5.43
CA GLY A 941 33.89 -30.02 5.59
C GLY A 941 32.76 -30.45 6.55
N LYS A 942 31.87 -31.31 6.06
CA LYS A 942 30.66 -31.82 6.75
C LYS A 942 29.55 -30.79 7.00
N ALA A 943 29.56 -29.66 6.30
CA ALA A 943 28.42 -28.75 6.27
C ALA A 943 27.30 -29.29 5.35
N GLY A 944 26.06 -28.78 5.51
CA GLY A 944 24.94 -29.08 4.63
C GLY A 944 25.02 -28.36 3.27
N SER A 945 24.18 -28.77 2.32
CA SER A 945 24.08 -28.22 0.95
C SER A 945 24.13 -26.70 0.90
N ASP A 946 23.29 -26.05 1.70
CA ASP A 946 23.02 -24.62 1.63
C ASP A 946 24.21 -23.81 2.14
N VAL A 947 24.92 -24.34 3.14
CA VAL A 947 26.15 -23.78 3.68
C VAL A 947 27.32 -23.97 2.70
N PHE A 948 27.36 -25.10 1.98
CA PHE A 948 28.35 -25.32 0.92
C PHE A 948 28.13 -24.37 -0.26
N ALA A 949 26.88 -24.21 -0.73
CA ALA A 949 26.52 -23.28 -1.78
C ALA A 949 26.82 -21.83 -1.40
N MET A 950 26.50 -21.41 -0.17
CA MET A 950 26.80 -20.06 0.32
C MET A 950 28.31 -19.82 0.50
N ALA A 951 29.07 -20.86 0.89
CA ALA A 951 30.53 -20.81 0.96
C ALA A 951 31.16 -20.65 -0.44
N GLU A 952 30.68 -21.39 -1.43
CA GLU A 952 31.16 -21.29 -2.82
C GLU A 952 30.81 -19.92 -3.42
N ALA A 953 29.58 -19.44 -3.22
CA ALA A 953 29.14 -18.12 -3.66
C ALA A 953 30.00 -17.00 -3.06
N LEU A 954 30.30 -17.06 -1.76
CA LEU A 954 31.18 -16.09 -1.10
C LEU A 954 32.60 -16.10 -1.69
N GLY A 955 33.18 -17.27 -1.95
CA GLY A 955 34.49 -17.41 -2.60
C GLY A 955 34.50 -16.81 -4.01
N ARG A 956 33.48 -17.11 -4.82
CA ARG A 956 33.31 -16.55 -6.18
C ARG A 956 33.16 -15.03 -6.17
N VAL A 957 32.34 -14.46 -5.29
CA VAL A 957 32.14 -13.00 -5.18
C VAL A 957 33.43 -12.29 -4.72
N CYS A 958 34.14 -12.82 -3.72
CA CYS A 958 35.41 -12.24 -3.27
C CYS A 958 36.49 -12.31 -4.38
N SER A 959 36.53 -13.42 -5.13
CA SER A 959 37.43 -13.57 -6.28
C SER A 959 37.15 -12.55 -7.39
N LEU A 960 35.89 -12.29 -7.70
CA LEU A 960 35.49 -11.30 -8.70
C LEU A 960 35.87 -9.88 -8.27
N PHE A 961 35.62 -9.52 -7.00
CA PHE A 961 35.97 -8.22 -6.43
C PHE A 961 37.49 -7.93 -6.48
N LEU A 962 38.32 -8.93 -6.17
CA LEU A 962 39.78 -8.79 -6.26
C LEU A 962 40.25 -8.53 -7.71
N ARG A 963 39.65 -9.24 -8.68
CA ARG A 963 40.02 -9.20 -10.11
C ARG A 963 39.58 -7.95 -10.89
N TYR A 964 38.54 -7.24 -10.44
CA TYR A 964 37.93 -6.17 -11.23
C TYR A 964 38.43 -4.77 -10.83
N GLY A 965 38.94 -4.00 -11.80
CA GLY A 965 39.46 -2.64 -11.58
C GLY A 965 40.88 -2.57 -11.02
N ASP A 966 41.46 -1.38 -11.04
CA ASP A 966 42.90 -1.16 -10.85
C ASP A 966 43.37 -1.24 -9.37
N HIS A 967 44.70 -1.17 -9.17
CA HIS A 967 45.36 -1.44 -7.90
C HIS A 967 44.99 -0.44 -6.80
N GLY A 968 44.61 -1.00 -5.66
CA GLY A 968 44.22 -0.28 -4.45
C GLY A 968 44.00 -1.26 -3.31
N ASN A 969 43.56 -0.77 -2.16
CA ASN A 969 43.59 -1.52 -0.90
C ASN A 969 42.44 -2.55 -0.75
N LYS A 970 42.16 -3.31 -1.81
CA LYS A 970 41.01 -4.24 -1.95
C LYS A 970 41.02 -5.38 -0.92
N VAL A 971 42.20 -5.93 -0.62
CA VAL A 971 42.36 -6.97 0.42
C VAL A 971 41.96 -6.40 1.77
N GLN A 972 42.48 -5.23 2.15
CA GLN A 972 42.11 -4.56 3.41
C GLN A 972 40.63 -4.15 3.44
N LEU A 973 40.00 -3.85 2.28
CA LEU A 973 38.56 -3.63 2.18
C LEU A 973 37.75 -4.93 2.43
N LEU A 974 38.08 -6.04 1.78
CA LEU A 974 37.43 -7.33 2.05
C LEU A 974 37.61 -7.74 3.52
N VAL A 975 38.82 -7.63 4.06
CA VAL A 975 39.11 -7.86 5.49
C VAL A 975 38.21 -6.99 6.36
N LYS A 976 38.20 -5.67 6.15
CA LYS A 976 37.39 -4.71 6.92
C LYS A 976 35.88 -5.01 6.89
N HIS A 977 35.38 -5.52 5.76
CA HIS A 977 33.94 -5.77 5.58
C HIS A 977 33.49 -7.19 5.95
N LEU A 978 34.39 -8.18 5.99
CA LEU A 978 34.08 -9.57 6.32
C LEU A 978 34.47 -9.94 7.78
N LYS A 979 35.48 -9.29 8.35
CA LYS A 979 35.97 -9.53 9.73
C LYS A 979 34.92 -9.08 10.76
N GLY A 980 34.60 -9.96 11.71
CA GLY A 980 33.56 -9.71 12.71
C GLY A 980 32.11 -9.88 12.22
N ILE A 981 31.87 -10.42 11.02
CA ILE A 981 30.53 -10.93 10.68
C ILE A 981 30.29 -12.19 11.52
N GLY A 982 29.25 -12.18 12.35
CA GLY A 982 28.87 -13.29 13.24
C GLY A 982 27.66 -14.10 12.75
N GLY A 983 27.63 -15.39 13.09
CA GLY A 983 26.50 -16.31 12.85
C GLY A 983 25.77 -16.71 14.14
N SER A 984 25.01 -17.81 14.07
CA SER A 984 24.26 -18.40 15.20
C SER A 984 25.14 -19.05 16.29
N GLY A 985 26.46 -18.98 16.15
CA GLY A 985 27.45 -19.44 17.10
C GLY A 985 28.84 -18.88 16.73
N ALA A 986 29.84 -19.11 17.58
CA ALA A 986 31.23 -18.74 17.33
C ALA A 986 32.17 -19.83 17.89
N VAL A 987 33.35 -20.00 17.31
CA VAL A 987 34.30 -21.06 17.66
C VAL A 987 35.67 -20.49 18.01
N GLY A 988 36.29 -20.95 19.10
CA GLY A 988 37.56 -20.41 19.60
C GLY A 988 37.39 -19.20 20.53
N PHE A 989 38.52 -18.70 21.04
CA PHE A 989 38.57 -17.64 22.05
C PHE A 989 39.68 -16.61 21.73
N GLY A 990 39.53 -15.39 22.24
CA GLY A 990 40.48 -14.30 22.00
C GLY A 990 40.57 -13.91 20.51
N PRO A 991 41.75 -13.48 20.01
CA PRO A 991 41.95 -13.11 18.60
C PRO A 991 41.56 -14.23 17.61
N ASN A 992 41.75 -15.49 18.03
CA ASN A 992 41.49 -16.69 17.24
C ASN A 992 40.02 -17.15 17.27
N ARG A 993 39.11 -16.39 17.89
CA ARG A 993 37.65 -16.61 17.81
C ARG A 993 37.17 -16.36 16.38
N VAL A 994 36.57 -17.35 15.75
CA VAL A 994 35.93 -17.26 14.43
C VAL A 994 34.42 -17.14 14.60
N GLU A 995 33.83 -16.06 14.11
CA GLU A 995 32.40 -15.76 14.34
C GLU A 995 31.49 -16.19 13.18
N SER A 996 32.04 -16.37 11.98
CA SER A 996 31.35 -16.99 10.83
C SER A 996 32.34 -17.49 9.78
N ILE A 997 31.81 -18.06 8.69
CA ILE A 997 32.58 -18.41 7.49
C ILE A 997 33.17 -17.15 6.82
N ALA A 998 32.48 -16.01 6.88
CA ALA A 998 32.98 -14.74 6.33
C ALA A 998 34.14 -14.17 7.17
N ASP A 999 34.02 -14.20 8.50
CA ASP A 999 35.11 -13.82 9.42
C ASP A 999 36.34 -14.74 9.24
N ALA A 1000 36.13 -16.02 8.94
CA ALA A 1000 37.22 -16.94 8.58
C ALA A 1000 37.94 -16.54 7.27
N VAL A 1001 37.19 -16.14 6.22
CA VAL A 1001 37.79 -15.64 4.96
C VAL A 1001 38.58 -14.35 5.20
N ALA A 1002 38.06 -13.44 6.03
CA ALA A 1002 38.78 -12.23 6.41
C ALA A 1002 40.13 -12.55 7.08
N LYS A 1003 40.14 -13.47 8.04
CA LYS A 1003 41.36 -13.88 8.77
C LYS A 1003 42.33 -14.68 7.90
N ALA A 1004 41.83 -15.43 6.90
CA ALA A 1004 42.68 -16.05 5.88
C ALA A 1004 43.40 -14.98 5.03
N LEU A 1005 42.68 -13.92 4.63
CA LEU A 1005 43.26 -12.82 3.84
C LEU A 1005 44.28 -11.99 4.63
N GLU A 1006 44.08 -11.77 5.93
CA GLU A 1006 45.09 -11.14 6.80
C GLU A 1006 46.36 -11.99 6.87
N LEU A 1007 46.25 -13.27 7.28
CA LEU A 1007 47.41 -14.16 7.38
C LEU A 1007 48.16 -14.33 6.05
N HIS A 1008 47.46 -14.29 4.92
CA HIS A 1008 48.08 -14.40 3.60
C HIS A 1008 48.81 -13.12 3.18
N ALA A 1009 48.24 -11.94 3.49
CA ALA A 1009 48.92 -10.66 3.26
C ALA A 1009 50.16 -10.49 4.15
N ASP A 1010 50.09 -10.91 5.41
CA ASP A 1010 51.22 -10.89 6.34
C ASP A 1010 52.36 -11.81 5.82
N LEU A 1011 52.03 -13.04 5.38
CA LEU A 1011 53.00 -13.98 4.81
C LEU A 1011 53.65 -13.47 3.51
N LEU A 1012 52.91 -12.80 2.62
CA LEU A 1012 53.48 -12.18 1.42
C LEU A 1012 54.47 -11.06 1.79
N ALA A 1013 54.17 -10.26 2.82
CA ALA A 1013 55.07 -9.22 3.31
C ALA A 1013 56.33 -9.77 4.01
N GLU A 1014 56.24 -10.96 4.64
CA GLU A 1014 57.40 -11.69 5.15
C GLU A 1014 58.22 -12.31 4.01
N GLU A 1015 57.60 -12.87 2.97
CA GLU A 1015 58.30 -13.39 1.79
C GLU A 1015 59.07 -12.27 1.05
N GLU A 1016 58.45 -11.11 0.80
CA GLU A 1016 59.13 -9.94 0.19
C GLU A 1016 60.33 -9.45 1.03
N GLN A 1017 60.23 -9.46 2.36
CA GLN A 1017 61.35 -9.10 3.24
C GLN A 1017 62.45 -10.16 3.26
N SER A 1018 62.09 -11.45 3.17
CA SER A 1018 63.07 -12.55 3.07
C SER A 1018 63.82 -12.57 1.73
N ALA A 1019 63.15 -12.19 0.64
CA ALA A 1019 63.73 -12.11 -0.70
C ALA A 1019 64.81 -11.02 -0.83
N ALA A 1020 64.88 -10.08 0.12
CA ALA A 1020 65.95 -9.09 0.21
C ALA A 1020 67.27 -9.64 0.78
N SER A 1021 67.36 -10.93 1.14
CA SER A 1021 68.58 -11.57 1.65
C SER A 1021 68.79 -13.02 1.17
N GLU A 1022 69.67 -13.20 0.19
CA GLU A 1022 70.29 -14.49 -0.15
C GLU A 1022 71.24 -14.96 0.99
N ALA A 1023 71.52 -16.23 1.29
CA ALA A 1023 71.00 -17.58 0.96
C ALA A 1023 71.71 -18.57 1.97
N PRO A 1024 71.87 -19.91 1.80
CA PRO A 1024 71.17 -20.94 1.00
C PRO A 1024 70.79 -22.25 1.78
N ILE A 1025 69.92 -23.08 1.19
CA ILE A 1025 69.78 -24.57 1.29
C ILE A 1025 69.92 -25.29 2.67
N ALA A 1026 68.86 -25.98 3.13
CA ALA A 1026 68.95 -27.31 3.78
C ALA A 1026 67.60 -28.06 3.87
N ALA A 1027 67.66 -29.38 4.05
CA ALA A 1027 66.54 -30.33 3.94
C ALA A 1027 65.71 -30.56 5.23
N ALA A 1028 64.40 -30.79 5.02
CA ALA A 1028 63.54 -31.82 5.62
C ALA A 1028 63.31 -31.94 7.16
N SER A 1029 62.17 -32.58 7.48
CA SER A 1029 61.72 -33.09 8.80
C SER A 1029 60.96 -32.11 9.70
N GLY A 1030 59.84 -32.58 10.26
CA GLY A 1030 59.30 -32.09 11.55
C GLY A 1030 59.93 -32.85 12.73
N PRO A 1031 59.34 -32.87 13.94
CA PRO A 1031 58.00 -32.40 14.33
C PRO A 1031 58.03 -31.31 15.43
N PHE A 1032 56.87 -30.94 15.98
CA PHE A 1032 56.77 -30.40 17.35
C PHE A 1032 55.63 -31.04 18.14
N SER A 1033 55.74 -31.00 19.47
CA SER A 1033 55.20 -32.03 20.38
C SER A 1033 54.14 -31.57 21.38
N VAL A 1034 53.32 -32.53 21.81
CA VAL A 1034 52.40 -32.42 22.97
C VAL A 1034 53.18 -32.39 24.28
N LEU A 1035 52.68 -31.64 25.28
CA LEU A 1035 52.87 -31.93 26.71
C LEU A 1035 51.55 -31.70 27.48
N ASN A 1036 51.32 -32.54 28.50
CA ASN A 1036 50.18 -32.53 29.43
C ASN A 1036 50.52 -31.68 30.70
N ASP A 1037 49.91 -31.77 31.90
CA ASP A 1037 48.92 -32.63 32.61
C ASP A 1037 48.29 -31.74 33.75
N HIS A 1038 47.43 -32.08 34.72
CA HIS A 1038 46.94 -33.32 35.37
C HIS A 1038 45.45 -33.21 35.79
N GLY A 1039 44.83 -34.34 36.16
CA GLY A 1039 43.60 -34.41 36.99
C GLY A 1039 43.93 -34.59 38.50
N PRO A 1040 43.11 -35.30 39.33
CA PRO A 1040 41.79 -35.94 39.12
C PRO A 1040 40.66 -35.16 39.84
N GLY A 1041 39.38 -35.58 39.97
CA GLY A 1041 38.67 -36.78 39.47
C GLY A 1041 38.11 -37.68 40.60
N ALA A 1042 36.78 -37.87 40.68
CA ALA A 1042 36.09 -38.77 41.62
C ALA A 1042 34.77 -39.34 41.04
N GLN A 1043 34.33 -40.53 41.51
CA GLN A 1043 33.11 -41.27 41.09
C GLN A 1043 32.09 -41.29 42.27
N ALA A 1044 30.86 -41.81 42.24
CA ALA A 1044 30.05 -42.65 41.31
C ALA A 1044 28.53 -42.31 41.54
N ASN A 1045 27.46 -43.05 41.17
CA ASN A 1045 27.23 -44.36 40.54
C ASN A 1045 25.77 -44.46 39.97
N GLY A 1046 25.45 -45.53 39.21
CA GLY A 1046 24.09 -46.03 38.92
C GLY A 1046 23.37 -45.42 37.68
N SER A 1047 23.25 -46.08 36.52
CA SER A 1047 22.58 -47.35 36.14
C SER A 1047 21.05 -47.23 35.94
N SER A 1048 20.42 -47.68 34.84
CA SER A 1048 20.95 -48.27 33.58
C SER A 1048 19.88 -48.35 32.45
N HIS A 1049 20.36 -48.48 31.20
CA HIS A 1049 19.68 -48.92 29.96
C HIS A 1049 18.46 -48.15 29.40
N GLY A 1050 18.66 -47.65 28.16
CA GLY A 1050 17.63 -47.15 27.24
C GLY A 1050 18.31 -46.47 26.04
N SER A 1051 17.80 -46.65 24.80
CA SER A 1051 18.40 -46.07 23.60
C SER A 1051 17.85 -44.67 23.28
N GLY A 1052 18.72 -43.76 22.82
CA GLY A 1052 18.29 -42.44 22.34
C GLY A 1052 19.43 -41.48 22.03
N SER A 1053 19.59 -41.12 20.75
CA SER A 1053 20.38 -39.95 20.32
C SER A 1053 19.48 -38.73 20.32
N LEU A 1054 19.95 -37.58 20.80
CA LEU A 1054 19.35 -36.27 20.56
C LEU A 1054 20.43 -35.17 20.54
N ALA A 1055 20.37 -34.33 19.51
CA ALA A 1055 21.19 -33.12 19.35
C ALA A 1055 20.45 -31.89 19.94
N PRO A 1056 21.02 -30.66 19.94
CA PRO A 1056 20.24 -29.43 20.16
C PRO A 1056 19.31 -29.16 18.97
N TYR A 1057 18.24 -29.96 18.87
CA TYR A 1057 17.25 -29.88 17.81
C TYR A 1057 16.32 -28.67 17.99
N THR A 1058 15.79 -28.19 16.87
CA THR A 1058 14.49 -27.50 16.86
C THR A 1058 13.45 -28.36 17.59
N SER A 1059 12.62 -27.76 18.45
CA SER A 1059 11.50 -28.51 19.00
C SER A 1059 10.50 -28.85 17.91
N LYS A 1060 10.59 -30.10 17.44
CA LYS A 1060 9.55 -30.77 16.65
C LYS A 1060 8.58 -31.56 17.53
N ASP A 1061 8.69 -31.44 18.86
CA ASP A 1061 7.70 -31.97 19.79
C ASP A 1061 6.37 -31.24 19.59
N PHE A 1062 5.37 -31.98 19.14
CA PHE A 1062 4.00 -31.50 19.13
C PHE A 1062 3.51 -31.32 20.56
N CYS A 1063 3.00 -30.12 20.89
CA CYS A 1063 2.34 -29.91 22.17
C CYS A 1063 1.12 -30.85 22.28
N PRO A 1064 1.02 -31.68 23.34
CA PRO A 1064 -0.05 -32.66 23.48
C PRO A 1064 -1.44 -32.03 23.67
N SER A 1065 -1.52 -30.71 23.88
CA SER A 1065 -2.77 -29.95 24.02
C SER A 1065 -3.23 -29.24 22.74
N CYS A 1066 -2.36 -29.02 21.74
CA CYS A 1066 -2.73 -28.23 20.55
C CYS A 1066 -2.10 -28.69 19.22
N GLY A 1067 -1.26 -29.74 19.24
CA GLY A 1067 -0.69 -30.32 18.02
C GLY A 1067 0.32 -29.45 17.27
N SER A 1068 0.81 -28.34 17.85
CA SER A 1068 1.82 -27.49 17.20
C SER A 1068 3.24 -27.85 17.64
N ALA A 1069 4.17 -27.88 16.67
CA ALA A 1069 5.60 -28.12 16.88
C ALA A 1069 6.27 -26.87 17.49
N SER A 1070 6.02 -26.64 18.78
CA SER A 1070 6.34 -25.38 19.47
C SER A 1070 6.65 -25.58 20.96
N LEU A 1071 6.92 -26.82 21.38
CA LEU A 1071 7.10 -27.21 22.78
C LEU A 1071 8.57 -27.04 23.21
N LEU A 1072 8.93 -25.85 23.66
CA LEU A 1072 10.28 -25.49 24.10
C LEU A 1072 10.56 -26.07 25.50
N ASN A 1073 11.84 -26.14 25.90
CA ASN A 1073 12.24 -26.38 27.30
C ASN A 1073 12.83 -25.08 27.86
N VAL A 1074 12.28 -24.59 28.97
CA VAL A 1074 12.69 -23.34 29.64
C VAL A 1074 12.69 -23.56 31.15
N GLU A 1075 13.76 -23.14 31.83
CA GLU A 1075 13.92 -23.19 33.30
C GLU A 1075 13.67 -24.59 33.95
N GLY A 1076 13.80 -25.66 33.17
CA GLY A 1076 13.59 -27.05 33.59
C GLY A 1076 12.23 -27.64 33.20
N CYS A 1077 11.32 -26.85 32.63
CA CYS A 1077 9.96 -27.26 32.27
C CYS A 1077 9.72 -27.20 30.76
N LYS A 1078 8.89 -28.11 30.23
CA LYS A 1078 8.38 -28.08 28.84
C LYS A 1078 7.28 -27.01 28.73
N THR A 1079 7.45 -26.00 27.88
CA THR A 1079 6.51 -24.89 27.65
C THR A 1079 6.20 -24.69 26.17
N CYS A 1080 4.91 -24.66 25.81
CA CYS A 1080 4.48 -24.43 24.43
C CYS A 1080 4.34 -22.93 24.13
N ALA A 1081 5.18 -22.41 23.24
CA ALA A 1081 5.16 -21.01 22.84
C ALA A 1081 3.87 -20.55 22.11
N ASN A 1082 3.07 -21.50 21.60
CA ASN A 1082 1.89 -21.23 20.78
C ASN A 1082 0.56 -21.26 21.56
N CYS A 1083 0.47 -21.99 22.69
CA CYS A 1083 -0.75 -22.09 23.50
C CYS A 1083 -0.55 -21.98 25.02
N GLY A 1084 0.69 -21.80 25.50
CA GLY A 1084 1.00 -21.67 26.93
C GLY A 1084 0.99 -22.96 27.75
N TYR A 1085 0.71 -24.13 27.16
CA TYR A 1085 0.81 -25.43 27.85
C TYR A 1085 2.18 -25.58 28.52
N SER A 1086 2.20 -25.86 29.83
CA SER A 1086 3.43 -26.03 30.61
C SER A 1086 3.41 -27.34 31.39
N LYS A 1087 4.55 -28.02 31.44
CA LYS A 1087 4.80 -29.17 32.32
C LYS A 1087 6.27 -29.21 32.78
N CYS A 1088 6.47 -29.10 34.08
CA CYS A 1088 7.66 -29.56 34.77
C CYS A 1088 7.52 -31.07 35.07
#